data_AF-A0A1H6T1Z0-F1
#
_entry.id   AF-A0A1H6T1Z0-F1
#
_cell.length_a   1.000
_cell.length_b   1.000
_cell.length_c   1.000
_cell.angle_alpha   90.00
_cell.angle_beta   90.00
_cell.angle_gamma   90.00
#
_symmetry.space_group_name_H-M   'P 1'
#
loop_
_entity.id
_entity.type
_entity.pdbx_description
1 polymer ?
#
loop_
_entity_poly.entity_id
_entity_poly.type
_entity_poly.pdbx_seq_one_letter_code
_entity_poly.pdbx_strand_id
1 'polypeptide(L)'
;MNDEKDPQGNPWMKSAMIWAGVIVALLLFVSLFETRTASTAGSGVAYSEFRSKVQEGQVKDVAIAADKISGTLTSGQKFTTIPVNDPGLTKMLDDYNVKYSGQAEEQPSFWQYLLFQSLPFLLILGIAFFVLRQMQKGGGAGGAMGFGKSKAKLLTEKHGKVTFDDVAGIDEAREELQEIVEFLKDPSKFARLGGKIPKGALLVGSPGTGKTLLARAIAGEAGVPFFTISGSDFVEMFVGVGASRVRDMFEQAKKNAPCIVFIDEIDAVGRHRGAGLGNGNDEREQTLNQLLVEMDGFEANEGIIIVAATNRPDVLDPALLRPGRFDRQVVVPRPDIEGREKILAVHMKKVPLAPDVNPRTIARGTPGFSGADLANLVNEAALTAARRGKRLVAMDEFESAKDKVMMGAERRSMVMTDDEKKMTAYHEAGHAIVSVHEPASDPIHKATIIPRGRALGMVMRLPERDSYSYHRDKMHANMAVAMGGRVAEEIIFGYDKVSSGASGDIQYATKLARDMVTQWGMSDKLGPLQYEEQQGETFLGYSQSQRVHMSDETAKLIDAEIRALVEQGYARAQELLKGHEDQLHLLANAMLEYETLSGEEIKTLLDKGEITRDDGTTIKPSVIPAAGSSIPRTRKRNGPFGEASPAGA
;
A
#
# COMPACT_ATOMS: atom_id res chain seq x y z
N MET A 1 60.45 16.69 -8.55
CA MET A 1 60.05 15.68 -9.54
C MET A 1 58.61 15.33 -9.22
N ASN A 2 57.71 15.80 -10.08
CA ASN A 2 56.27 15.58 -9.99
C ASN A 2 55.98 14.17 -10.52
N ASP A 3 55.35 13.33 -9.72
CA ASP A 3 54.63 12.16 -10.22
C ASP A 3 53.14 12.50 -10.20
N GLU A 4 52.62 12.84 -11.38
CA GLU A 4 51.19 12.97 -11.65
C GLU A 4 50.51 11.60 -11.51
N LYS A 5 49.60 11.48 -10.54
CA LYS A 5 48.62 10.40 -10.48
C LYS A 5 47.54 10.67 -11.52
N ASP A 6 47.54 9.89 -12.58
CA ASP A 6 46.46 9.81 -13.56
C ASP A 6 45.14 9.42 -12.85
N PRO A 7 44.03 10.15 -13.00
CA PRO A 7 42.78 9.82 -12.34
C PRO A 7 42.15 8.59 -12.99
N GLN A 8 42.02 7.50 -12.23
CA GLN A 8 41.23 6.32 -12.63
C GLN A 8 39.75 6.72 -12.80
N GLY A 9 39.38 7.08 -14.04
CA GLY A 9 38.01 7.43 -14.39
C GLY A 9 37.03 6.28 -14.11
N ASN A 10 35.93 6.62 -13.42
CA ASN A 10 34.87 5.72 -12.97
C ASN A 10 34.40 4.78 -14.12
N PRO A 11 34.51 3.45 -14.00
CA PRO A 11 34.14 2.49 -15.04
C PRO A 11 32.70 2.64 -15.52
N TRP A 12 31.78 2.99 -14.62
CA TRP A 12 30.38 3.22 -14.95
C TRP A 12 30.18 4.42 -15.88
N MET A 13 30.98 5.47 -15.69
CA MET A 13 30.93 6.68 -16.52
C MET A 13 31.48 6.42 -17.92
N LYS A 14 32.50 5.56 -18.06
CA LYS A 14 33.00 5.11 -19.37
C LYS A 14 31.96 4.27 -20.12
N SER A 15 31.29 3.34 -19.45
CA SER A 15 30.21 2.55 -20.06
C SER A 15 28.98 3.39 -20.41
N ALA A 16 28.60 4.35 -19.55
CA ALA A 16 27.49 5.27 -19.81
C ALA A 16 27.77 6.20 -21.00
N MET A 17 29.00 6.72 -21.14
CA MET A 17 29.39 7.53 -22.31
C MET A 17 29.35 6.74 -23.61
N ILE A 18 29.69 5.46 -23.58
CA ILE A 18 29.60 4.58 -24.77
C ILE A 18 28.14 4.37 -25.18
N TRP A 19 27.25 4.05 -24.23
CA TRP A 19 25.82 3.89 -24.50
C TRP A 19 25.16 5.20 -24.96
N ALA A 20 25.54 6.33 -24.38
CA ALA A 20 25.12 7.65 -24.85
C ALA A 20 25.58 7.91 -26.28
N GLY A 21 26.81 7.54 -26.64
CA GLY A 21 27.33 7.65 -28.01
C GLY A 21 26.55 6.79 -29.01
N VAL A 22 26.18 5.57 -28.62
CA VAL A 22 25.34 4.69 -29.46
C VAL A 22 23.95 5.28 -29.67
N ILE A 23 23.32 5.80 -28.61
CA ILE A 23 22.00 6.43 -28.70
C ILE A 23 22.04 7.68 -29.57
N VAL A 24 23.07 8.53 -29.43
CA VAL A 24 23.26 9.73 -30.27
C VAL A 24 23.47 9.35 -31.74
N ALA A 25 24.27 8.32 -32.03
CA ALA A 25 24.46 7.84 -33.39
C ALA A 25 23.15 7.31 -34.01
N LEU A 26 22.33 6.64 -33.21
CA LEU A 26 21.03 6.11 -33.63
C LEU A 26 20.01 7.24 -33.87
N LEU A 27 20.00 8.26 -33.00
CA LEU A 27 19.19 9.47 -33.18
C LEU A 27 19.60 10.28 -34.42
N LEU A 28 20.90 10.45 -34.66
CA LEU A 28 21.41 11.09 -35.88
C LEU A 28 21.04 10.30 -37.14
N PHE A 29 21.05 8.96 -37.06
CA PHE A 29 20.63 8.10 -38.16
C PHE A 29 19.12 8.24 -38.45
N VAL A 30 18.27 8.28 -37.42
CA VAL A 30 16.82 8.51 -37.57
C VAL A 30 16.53 9.90 -38.13
N SER A 31 17.26 10.94 -37.70
CA SER A 31 17.15 12.30 -38.22
C SER A 31 17.50 12.41 -39.72
N LEU A 32 18.45 11.61 -40.20
CA LEU A 32 18.77 11.52 -41.63
C LEU A 32 17.64 10.86 -42.45
N PHE A 33 16.80 10.04 -41.81
CA PHE A 33 15.61 9.43 -42.44
C PHE A 33 14.43 10.40 -42.51
N GLU A 34 14.22 11.25 -41.50
CA GLU A 34 13.16 12.28 -41.50
C GLU A 34 13.42 13.39 -42.54
N THR A 35 14.68 13.73 -42.80
CA THR A 35 15.03 14.83 -43.73
C THR A 35 14.67 14.53 -45.20
N ARG A 36 14.28 13.29 -45.54
CA ARG A 36 13.88 12.92 -46.93
C ARG A 36 12.40 13.07 -47.25
N THR A 37 11.54 13.37 -46.27
CA THR A 37 10.10 13.55 -46.53
C THR A 37 9.72 15.01 -46.84
N ALA A 38 10.68 15.94 -46.80
CA ALA A 38 10.43 17.39 -46.91
C ALA A 38 11.04 18.03 -48.18
N SER A 39 10.88 17.40 -49.35
CA SER A 39 11.30 18.01 -50.61
C SER A 39 10.33 17.76 -51.77
N THR A 40 9.18 18.42 -51.74
CA THR A 40 8.46 18.81 -52.95
C THR A 40 8.07 20.28 -52.87
N ALA A 41 8.98 21.16 -53.29
CA ALA A 41 8.76 22.58 -53.46
C ALA A 41 7.84 22.85 -54.68
N GLY A 42 6.55 22.90 -54.42
CA GLY A 42 5.48 23.40 -55.29
C GLY A 42 4.25 23.57 -54.41
N SER A 43 3.46 24.64 -54.57
CA SER A 43 2.25 24.79 -53.75
C SER A 43 1.32 23.61 -54.04
N GLY A 44 1.12 22.74 -53.06
CA GLY A 44 0.19 21.62 -53.16
C GLY A 44 -1.22 22.15 -53.35
N VAL A 45 -1.80 21.90 -54.52
CA VAL A 45 -3.19 22.24 -54.84
C VAL A 45 -3.99 20.94 -54.75
N ALA A 46 -5.18 20.98 -54.13
CA ALA A 46 -6.05 19.81 -54.08
C ALA A 46 -6.56 19.47 -55.50
N TYR A 47 -6.76 18.17 -55.80
CA TYR A 47 -7.19 17.74 -57.13
C TYR A 47 -8.51 18.41 -57.59
N SER A 48 -9.45 18.60 -56.67
CA SER A 48 -10.71 19.32 -56.93
C SER A 48 -10.49 20.80 -57.27
N GLU A 49 -9.55 21.46 -56.59
CA GLU A 49 -9.20 22.86 -56.84
C GLU A 49 -8.45 23.01 -58.17
N PHE A 50 -7.57 22.07 -58.50
CA PHE A 50 -6.96 21.98 -59.82
C PHE A 50 -8.03 21.86 -60.91
N ARG A 51 -9.05 21.01 -60.72
CA ARG A 51 -10.17 20.86 -61.65
C ARG A 51 -10.94 22.18 -61.83
N SER A 52 -11.24 22.90 -60.73
CA SER A 52 -11.86 24.22 -60.80
C SER A 52 -11.01 25.20 -61.61
N LYS A 53 -9.70 25.25 -61.35
CA LYS A 53 -8.76 26.15 -62.05
C LYS A 53 -8.63 25.84 -63.54
N VAL A 54 -8.77 24.58 -63.96
CA VAL A 54 -8.85 24.21 -65.38
C VAL A 54 -10.16 24.73 -65.99
N GLN A 55 -11.31 24.56 -65.33
CA GLN A 55 -12.60 25.09 -65.78
C GLN A 55 -12.64 26.62 -65.86
N GLU A 56 -11.91 27.30 -64.96
CA GLU A 56 -11.76 28.75 -64.94
C GLU A 56 -10.75 29.26 -65.98
N GLY A 57 -10.10 28.39 -66.76
CA GLY A 57 -9.11 28.75 -67.78
C GLY A 57 -7.78 29.28 -67.21
N GLN A 58 -7.47 28.97 -65.95
CA GLN A 58 -6.28 29.47 -65.25
C GLN A 58 -5.04 28.57 -65.41
N VAL A 59 -5.15 27.43 -66.11
CA VAL A 59 -4.06 26.47 -66.28
C VAL A 59 -3.53 26.53 -67.71
N LYS A 60 -2.21 26.64 -67.87
CA LYS A 60 -1.54 26.78 -69.17
C LYS A 60 -1.01 25.44 -69.70
N ASP A 61 -0.31 24.71 -68.85
CA ASP A 61 0.30 23.42 -69.18
C ASP A 61 0.32 22.48 -67.98
N VAL A 62 0.20 21.17 -68.25
CA VAL A 62 0.12 20.11 -67.24
C VAL A 62 0.97 18.91 -67.66
N ALA A 63 1.90 18.48 -66.82
CA ALA A 63 2.58 17.20 -66.91
C ALA A 63 1.95 16.19 -65.96
N ILE A 64 1.46 15.08 -66.51
CA ILE A 64 0.80 13.99 -65.77
C ILE A 64 1.80 12.85 -65.59
N ALA A 65 2.16 12.55 -64.34
CA ALA A 65 2.88 11.34 -63.93
C ALA A 65 1.98 10.43 -63.08
N ALA A 66 2.43 9.20 -62.81
CA ALA A 66 1.63 8.20 -62.09
C ALA A 66 1.32 8.58 -60.64
N ASP A 67 2.25 9.25 -59.97
CA ASP A 67 2.20 9.65 -58.57
C ASP A 67 1.89 11.14 -58.37
N LYS A 68 2.05 11.95 -59.43
CA LYS A 68 1.94 13.40 -59.34
C LYS A 68 1.57 14.07 -60.66
N ILE A 69 0.70 15.07 -60.59
CA ILE A 69 0.42 16.00 -61.67
C ILE A 69 1.11 17.33 -61.32
N SER A 70 1.89 17.87 -62.24
CA SER A 70 2.52 19.18 -62.10
C SER A 70 2.14 20.08 -63.26
N GLY A 71 2.06 21.39 -63.04
CA GLY A 71 1.68 22.29 -64.12
C GLY A 71 1.95 23.74 -63.80
N THR A 72 1.70 24.59 -64.78
CA THR A 72 1.88 26.04 -64.68
C THR A 72 0.55 26.75 -64.87
N LEU A 73 0.19 27.64 -63.96
CA LEU A 73 -0.96 28.53 -64.12
C LEU A 73 -0.65 29.60 -65.17
N THR A 74 -1.68 30.22 -65.73
CA THR A 74 -1.55 31.38 -66.63
C THR A 74 -0.84 32.57 -65.97
N SER A 75 -0.87 32.65 -64.63
CA SER A 75 -0.08 33.61 -63.82
C SER A 75 1.43 33.33 -63.78
N GLY A 76 1.89 32.18 -64.30
CA GLY A 76 3.28 31.73 -64.24
C GLY A 76 3.64 30.93 -62.98
N GLN A 77 2.72 30.78 -62.03
CA GLN A 77 2.96 30.00 -60.82
C GLN A 77 2.89 28.49 -61.11
N LYS A 78 3.90 27.74 -60.64
CA LYS A 78 3.91 26.27 -60.70
C LYS A 78 3.11 25.68 -59.55
N PHE A 79 2.29 24.68 -59.86
CA PHE A 79 1.51 23.94 -58.88
C PHE A 79 1.74 22.44 -59.04
N THR A 80 1.41 21.69 -57.98
CA THR A 80 1.42 20.24 -58.03
C THR A 80 0.21 19.67 -57.30
N THR A 81 -0.42 18.65 -57.86
CA THR A 81 -1.53 17.91 -57.26
C THR A 81 -1.29 16.41 -57.38
N ILE A 82 -1.89 15.62 -56.50
CA ILE A 82 -1.88 14.16 -56.59
C ILE A 82 -3.00 13.74 -57.56
N PRO A 83 -2.75 12.85 -58.53
CA PRO A 83 -3.78 12.36 -59.44
C PRO A 83 -4.83 11.53 -58.67
N VAL A 84 -6.10 11.78 -58.93
CA VAL A 84 -7.20 10.87 -58.58
C VAL A 84 -7.58 10.12 -59.85
N ASN A 85 -7.99 8.86 -59.75
CA ASN A 85 -8.43 8.08 -60.91
C ASN A 85 -9.70 8.71 -61.53
N ASP A 86 -9.49 9.62 -62.49
CA ASP A 86 -10.51 10.43 -63.15
C ASP A 86 -10.40 10.22 -64.67
N PRO A 87 -11.20 9.30 -65.24
CA PRO A 87 -11.21 9.02 -66.67
C PRO A 87 -11.62 10.23 -67.54
N GLY A 88 -12.22 11.28 -66.95
CA GLY A 88 -12.67 12.47 -67.65
C GLY A 88 -11.63 13.60 -67.74
N LEU A 89 -10.47 13.46 -67.08
CA LEU A 89 -9.49 14.53 -66.95
C LEU A 89 -8.90 14.97 -68.30
N THR A 90 -8.48 14.03 -69.14
CA THR A 90 -7.87 14.36 -70.45
C THR A 90 -8.84 15.08 -71.36
N LYS A 91 -10.10 14.60 -71.42
CA LYS A 91 -11.19 15.25 -72.16
C LYS A 91 -11.45 16.67 -71.66
N MET A 92 -11.42 16.88 -70.35
CA MET A 92 -11.58 18.21 -69.76
C MET A 92 -10.41 19.14 -70.08
N LEU A 93 -9.17 18.64 -70.12
CA LEU A 93 -8.02 19.44 -70.54
C LEU A 93 -8.12 19.82 -72.03
N ASP A 94 -8.65 18.94 -72.87
CA ASP A 94 -8.94 19.21 -74.28
C ASP A 94 -10.04 20.27 -74.45
N ASP A 95 -11.17 20.15 -73.72
CA ASP A 95 -12.31 21.08 -73.78
C ASP A 95 -11.91 22.54 -73.41
N TYR A 96 -10.92 22.69 -72.52
CA TYR A 96 -10.40 23.99 -72.07
C TYR A 96 -9.04 24.36 -72.69
N ASN A 97 -8.61 23.63 -73.72
CA ASN A 97 -7.43 23.91 -74.55
C ASN A 97 -6.09 23.99 -73.78
N VAL A 98 -5.94 23.16 -72.75
CA VAL A 98 -4.73 23.07 -71.90
C VAL A 98 -3.74 22.06 -72.49
N LYS A 99 -2.47 22.45 -72.67
CA LYS A 99 -1.45 21.52 -73.17
C LYS A 99 -1.03 20.54 -72.09
N TYR A 100 -1.09 19.23 -72.36
CA TYR A 100 -0.60 18.23 -71.41
C TYR A 100 0.43 17.25 -72.00
N SER A 101 1.30 16.73 -71.14
CA SER A 101 2.32 15.72 -71.47
C SER A 101 2.41 14.63 -70.40
N GLY A 102 2.90 13.44 -70.77
CA GLY A 102 3.21 12.37 -69.82
C GLY A 102 4.68 12.42 -69.38
N GLN A 103 4.95 12.26 -68.08
CA GLN A 103 6.31 12.09 -67.56
C GLN A 103 6.53 10.64 -67.06
N ALA A 104 7.68 10.06 -67.39
CA ALA A 104 8.10 8.74 -66.92
C ALA A 104 8.66 8.83 -65.50
N GLU A 105 8.40 7.82 -64.68
CA GLU A 105 8.82 7.74 -63.28
C GLU A 105 10.36 7.64 -63.16
N GLU A 106 11.00 8.58 -62.47
CA GLU A 106 12.44 8.53 -62.18
C GLU A 106 12.69 7.45 -61.12
N GLN A 107 13.14 6.27 -61.52
CA GLN A 107 13.55 5.26 -60.55
C GLN A 107 14.89 5.61 -59.92
N PRO A 108 15.03 5.55 -58.58
CA PRO A 108 16.30 5.79 -57.91
C PRO A 108 17.37 4.79 -58.37
N SER A 109 18.61 5.25 -58.48
CA SER A 109 19.76 4.42 -58.87
C SER A 109 19.86 3.18 -57.97
N PHE A 110 19.92 1.99 -58.57
CA PHE A 110 20.01 0.70 -57.88
C PHE A 110 21.09 0.68 -56.78
N TRP A 111 22.24 1.32 -57.02
CA TRP A 111 23.34 1.41 -56.05
C TRP A 111 23.00 2.26 -54.83
N GLN A 112 22.19 3.31 -54.97
CA GLN A 112 21.70 4.08 -53.84
C GLN A 112 20.73 3.25 -53.00
N TYR A 113 19.80 2.53 -53.65
CA TYR A 113 18.87 1.65 -52.93
C TYR A 113 19.60 0.57 -52.12
N LEU A 114 20.59 -0.10 -52.72
CA LEU A 114 21.36 -1.15 -52.05
C LEU A 114 22.18 -0.64 -50.86
N LEU A 115 22.79 0.54 -50.97
CA LEU A 115 23.56 1.15 -49.89
C LEU A 115 22.65 1.50 -48.69
N PHE A 116 21.48 2.09 -48.94
CA PHE A 116 20.55 2.47 -47.86
C PHE A 116 19.91 1.24 -47.18
N GLN A 117 19.60 0.18 -47.94
CA GLN A 117 19.00 -1.04 -47.39
C GLN A 117 20.02 -1.88 -46.60
N SER A 118 21.31 -1.84 -46.95
CA SER A 118 22.37 -2.62 -46.30
C SER A 118 22.99 -1.94 -45.08
N LEU A 119 22.88 -0.61 -44.96
CA LEU A 119 23.45 0.16 -43.85
C LEU A 119 22.96 -0.30 -42.45
N PRO A 120 21.67 -0.60 -42.22
CA PRO A 120 21.19 -1.09 -40.94
C PRO A 120 21.82 -2.43 -40.54
N PHE A 121 21.98 -3.35 -41.50
CA PHE A 121 22.62 -4.64 -41.27
C PHE A 121 24.11 -4.49 -40.94
N LEU A 122 24.82 -3.62 -41.65
CA LEU A 122 26.24 -3.34 -41.39
C LEU A 122 26.45 -2.67 -40.03
N LEU A 123 25.54 -1.79 -39.61
CA LEU A 123 25.60 -1.13 -38.31
C LEU A 123 25.37 -2.11 -37.16
N ILE A 124 24.41 -3.03 -37.30
CA ILE A 124 24.17 -4.11 -36.32
C ILE A 124 25.40 -5.04 -36.24
N LEU A 125 25.97 -5.43 -37.38
CA LEU A 125 27.19 -6.25 -37.42
C LEU A 125 28.40 -5.53 -36.78
N GLY A 126 28.55 -4.23 -37.03
CA GLY A 126 29.60 -3.41 -36.42
C GLY A 126 29.48 -3.31 -34.90
N ILE A 127 28.27 -3.07 -34.39
CA ILE A 127 28.00 -3.04 -32.94
C ILE A 127 28.21 -4.43 -32.33
N ALA A 128 27.70 -5.50 -32.95
CA ALA A 128 27.88 -6.86 -32.47
C ALA A 128 29.37 -7.24 -32.40
N PHE A 129 30.15 -6.90 -33.42
CA PHE A 129 31.60 -7.11 -33.43
C PHE A 129 32.32 -6.29 -32.35
N PHE A 130 31.91 -5.04 -32.13
CA PHE A 130 32.46 -4.19 -31.08
C PHE A 130 32.14 -4.71 -29.67
N VAL A 131 30.91 -5.16 -29.42
CA VAL A 131 30.48 -5.76 -28.14
C VAL A 131 31.21 -7.06 -27.86
N LEU A 132 31.32 -7.96 -28.86
CA LEU A 132 32.09 -9.20 -28.74
C LEU A 132 33.57 -8.92 -28.41
N ARG A 133 34.15 -7.91 -29.04
CA ARG A 133 35.55 -7.50 -28.78
C ARG A 133 35.72 -6.86 -27.41
N GLN A 134 34.72 -6.14 -26.90
CA GLN A 134 34.74 -5.54 -25.56
C GLN A 134 34.54 -6.59 -24.45
N MET A 135 33.70 -7.60 -24.67
CA MET A 135 33.55 -8.75 -23.77
C MET A 135 34.84 -9.56 -23.63
N GLN A 136 35.66 -9.64 -24.68
CA GLN A 136 36.96 -10.33 -24.64
C GLN A 136 38.09 -9.48 -24.03
N LYS A 137 38.07 -8.15 -24.17
CA LYS A 137 39.15 -7.27 -23.67
C LYS A 137 38.96 -6.82 -22.20
N GLY A 138 37.79 -7.05 -21.60
CA GLY A 138 37.52 -6.86 -20.17
C GLY A 138 37.83 -8.09 -19.29
N GLY A 139 38.74 -8.96 -19.75
CA GLY A 139 39.09 -10.24 -19.13
C GLY A 139 39.81 -10.14 -17.79
N GLY A 140 39.03 -9.87 -16.73
CA GLY A 140 39.36 -10.20 -15.36
C GLY A 140 38.16 -10.88 -14.71
N ALA A 141 38.14 -12.22 -14.71
CA ALA A 141 37.39 -13.12 -13.82
C ALA A 141 35.92 -12.81 -13.39
N GLY A 142 35.14 -12.00 -14.10
CA GLY A 142 33.81 -11.57 -13.61
C GLY A 142 32.67 -11.38 -14.61
N GLY A 143 32.89 -11.42 -15.92
CA GLY A 143 31.87 -10.99 -16.90
C GLY A 143 30.75 -11.98 -17.22
N ALA A 144 31.02 -13.29 -17.13
CA ALA A 144 30.01 -14.35 -17.38
C ALA A 144 29.87 -15.31 -16.18
N MET A 145 30.89 -15.42 -15.34
CA MET A 145 30.92 -16.32 -14.17
C MET A 145 30.33 -15.71 -12.89
N GLY A 146 29.93 -14.44 -12.93
CA GLY A 146 29.27 -13.75 -11.82
C GLY A 146 27.75 -13.98 -11.74
N PHE A 147 27.12 -14.53 -12.78
CA PHE A 147 25.66 -14.69 -12.84
C PHE A 147 25.10 -15.72 -11.84
N GLY A 148 25.92 -16.65 -11.37
CA GLY A 148 25.53 -17.70 -10.41
C GLY A 148 25.92 -17.45 -8.95
N LYS A 149 26.64 -16.36 -8.64
CA LYS A 149 27.06 -16.08 -7.26
C LYS A 149 25.88 -15.61 -6.41
N SER A 150 25.82 -16.08 -5.17
CA SER A 150 24.85 -15.66 -4.17
C SER A 150 25.02 -14.17 -3.86
N LYS A 151 23.90 -13.45 -3.79
CA LYS A 151 23.83 -12.05 -3.35
C LYS A 151 23.73 -11.92 -1.82
N ALA A 152 23.84 -13.03 -1.08
CA ALA A 152 23.73 -13.03 0.37
C ALA A 152 24.70 -12.02 0.99
N LYS A 153 24.17 -11.13 1.83
CA LYS A 153 24.99 -10.15 2.55
C LYS A 153 25.51 -10.82 3.81
N LEU A 154 26.83 -10.98 3.90
CA LEU A 154 27.49 -11.44 5.11
C LEU A 154 27.55 -10.27 6.10
N LEU A 155 26.79 -10.37 7.19
CA LEU A 155 26.90 -9.47 8.33
C LEU A 155 27.93 -10.07 9.30
N THR A 156 29.16 -9.54 9.28
CA THR A 156 30.16 -9.86 10.31
C THR A 156 29.82 -9.15 11.61
N GLU A 157 30.23 -9.74 12.74
CA GLU A 157 29.95 -9.33 14.13
C GLU A 157 30.11 -7.84 14.49
N LYS A 158 30.74 -7.01 13.63
CA LYS A 158 31.14 -5.64 13.98
C LYS A 158 30.12 -4.54 13.70
N HIS A 159 29.01 -4.79 13.00
CA HIS A 159 28.01 -3.75 12.73
C HIS A 159 26.61 -4.11 13.25
N GLY A 160 26.20 -3.44 14.33
CA GLY A 160 24.81 -3.42 14.82
C GLY A 160 24.34 -4.73 15.45
N LYS A 161 25.01 -5.18 16.52
CA LYS A 161 24.64 -6.36 17.30
C LYS A 161 23.23 -6.18 17.88
N VAL A 162 22.25 -6.85 17.28
CA VAL A 162 20.89 -6.97 17.81
C VAL A 162 20.88 -8.19 18.74
N THR A 163 20.31 -8.06 19.92
CA THR A 163 20.19 -9.15 20.90
C THR A 163 18.72 -9.38 21.27
N PHE A 164 18.42 -10.38 22.11
CA PHE A 164 17.06 -10.57 22.58
C PHE A 164 16.54 -9.39 23.42
N ASP A 165 17.39 -8.52 23.96
CA ASP A 165 16.97 -7.30 24.66
C ASP A 165 16.34 -6.25 23.72
N ASP A 166 16.63 -6.33 22.43
CA ASP A 166 16.07 -5.46 21.40
C ASP A 166 14.74 -5.99 20.83
N VAL A 167 14.32 -7.19 21.27
CA VAL A 167 13.13 -7.89 20.78
C VAL A 167 12.17 -8.12 21.95
N ALA A 168 10.99 -7.52 21.87
CA ALA A 168 10.02 -7.50 22.96
C ALA A 168 8.66 -8.09 22.54
N GLY A 169 7.89 -8.55 23.52
CA GLY A 169 6.50 -8.98 23.32
C GLY A 169 6.32 -10.33 22.64
N ILE A 170 7.37 -11.15 22.60
CA ILE A 170 7.35 -12.51 22.04
C ILE A 170 8.11 -13.48 22.96
N ASP A 171 7.73 -13.49 24.24
CA ASP A 171 8.45 -14.20 25.30
C ASP A 171 8.47 -15.74 25.03
N GLU A 172 7.37 -16.30 24.51
CA GLU A 172 7.25 -17.72 24.14
C GLU A 172 8.15 -18.09 22.96
N ALA A 173 8.10 -17.30 21.88
CA ALA A 173 8.95 -17.53 20.72
C ALA A 173 10.44 -17.39 21.07
N ARG A 174 10.78 -16.48 22.00
CA ARG A 174 12.15 -16.34 22.51
C ARG A 174 12.60 -17.59 23.26
N GLU A 175 11.75 -18.17 24.12
CA GLU A 175 12.08 -19.38 24.88
C GLU A 175 12.34 -20.57 23.96
N GLU A 176 11.50 -20.80 22.93
CA GLU A 176 11.72 -21.86 21.94
C GLU A 176 13.03 -21.67 21.16
N LEU A 177 13.38 -20.43 20.83
CA LEU A 177 14.59 -20.11 20.08
C LEU A 177 15.85 -20.07 20.96
N GLN A 178 15.70 -20.02 22.29
CA GLN A 178 16.81 -20.09 23.24
C GLN A 178 17.55 -21.43 23.12
N GLU A 179 16.85 -22.52 22.81
CA GLU A 179 17.46 -23.84 22.55
C GLU A 179 18.45 -23.78 21.37
N ILE A 180 18.08 -23.07 20.31
CA ILE A 180 18.91 -22.88 19.10
C ILE A 180 20.17 -22.06 19.46
N VAL A 181 20.03 -21.03 20.27
CA VAL A 181 21.14 -20.20 20.76
C VAL A 181 22.09 -21.01 21.64
N GLU A 182 21.56 -21.76 22.61
CA GLU A 182 22.39 -22.62 23.48
C GLU A 182 23.17 -23.65 22.68
N PHE A 183 22.55 -24.22 21.65
CA PHE A 183 23.20 -25.16 20.77
C PHE A 183 24.36 -24.51 20.01
N LEU A 184 24.17 -23.33 19.43
CA LEU A 184 25.24 -22.63 18.71
C LEU A 184 26.40 -22.22 19.64
N LYS A 185 26.13 -21.97 20.93
CA LYS A 185 27.13 -21.66 21.95
C LYS A 185 27.88 -22.90 22.46
N ASP A 186 27.18 -24.01 22.71
CA ASP A 186 27.79 -25.28 23.17
C ASP A 186 27.14 -26.52 22.50
N PRO A 187 27.57 -26.87 21.27
CA PRO A 187 27.07 -28.05 20.56
C PRO A 187 27.35 -29.36 21.31
N SER A 188 28.40 -29.41 22.12
CA SER A 188 28.86 -30.61 22.83
C SER A 188 27.90 -31.05 23.93
N LYS A 189 27.19 -30.11 24.54
CA LYS A 189 26.16 -30.36 25.56
C LYS A 189 25.04 -31.26 25.02
N PHE A 190 24.59 -31.01 23.80
CA PHE A 190 23.50 -31.75 23.16
C PHE A 190 23.98 -33.07 22.53
N ALA A 191 25.16 -33.07 21.90
CA ALA A 191 25.75 -34.27 21.30
C ALA A 191 26.02 -35.38 22.34
N ARG A 192 26.44 -35.03 23.56
CA ARG A 192 26.68 -36.00 24.66
C ARG A 192 25.44 -36.78 25.08
N LEU A 193 24.26 -36.20 24.91
CA LEU A 193 22.97 -36.82 25.29
C LEU A 193 22.26 -37.47 24.10
N GLY A 194 22.89 -37.51 22.91
CA GLY A 194 22.29 -38.05 21.70
C GLY A 194 21.18 -37.19 21.10
N GLY A 195 21.08 -35.92 21.53
CA GLY A 195 20.12 -34.97 20.97
C GLY A 195 20.43 -34.69 19.50
N LYS A 196 19.41 -34.79 18.64
CA LYS A 196 19.53 -34.41 17.22
C LYS A 196 19.29 -32.92 17.08
N ILE A 197 20.12 -32.30 16.25
CA ILE A 197 20.17 -30.86 16.05
C ILE A 197 19.09 -30.50 15.03
N PRO A 198 18.24 -29.49 15.30
CA PRO A 198 17.30 -29.03 14.31
C PRO A 198 18.06 -28.42 13.15
N LYS A 199 17.82 -28.93 11.95
CA LYS A 199 18.49 -28.43 10.73
C LYS A 199 17.91 -27.10 10.29
N GLY A 200 16.65 -26.83 10.64
CA GLY A 200 16.04 -25.55 10.33
C GLY A 200 14.84 -25.18 11.19
N ALA A 201 14.65 -23.88 11.34
CA ALA A 201 13.50 -23.29 12.01
C ALA A 201 12.72 -22.40 11.04
N LEU A 202 11.40 -22.55 10.99
CA LEU A 202 10.50 -21.70 10.24
C LEU A 202 9.79 -20.74 11.20
N LEU A 203 10.05 -19.45 11.04
CA LEU A 203 9.35 -18.36 11.72
C LEU A 203 8.08 -18.02 10.95
N VAL A 204 6.93 -18.23 11.58
CA VAL A 204 5.60 -18.04 10.98
C VAL A 204 4.88 -16.91 11.68
N GLY A 205 4.35 -15.93 10.95
CA GLY A 205 3.52 -14.89 11.58
C GLY A 205 3.17 -13.77 10.62
N SER A 206 2.28 -12.86 11.03
CA SER A 206 1.89 -11.72 10.21
C SER A 206 3.09 -10.84 9.80
N PRO A 207 2.98 -10.06 8.72
CA PRO A 207 4.00 -9.06 8.38
C PRO A 207 4.24 -8.10 9.55
N GLY A 208 5.48 -7.62 9.70
CA GLY A 208 5.81 -6.61 10.72
C GLY A 208 5.92 -7.10 12.17
N THR A 209 5.77 -8.40 12.46
CA THR A 209 5.94 -8.96 13.81
C THR A 209 7.39 -9.13 14.27
N GLY A 210 8.37 -8.74 13.44
CA GLY A 210 9.78 -8.76 13.81
C GLY A 210 10.51 -10.08 13.53
N LYS A 211 10.01 -10.95 12.65
CA LYS A 211 10.68 -12.21 12.28
C LYS A 211 12.15 -12.04 11.86
N THR A 212 12.44 -11.08 10.99
CA THR A 212 13.82 -10.75 10.55
C THR A 212 14.67 -10.20 11.68
N LEU A 213 14.07 -9.42 12.60
CA LEU A 213 14.76 -8.88 13.78
C LEU A 213 15.09 -10.00 14.78
N LEU A 214 14.15 -10.92 14.99
CA LEU A 214 14.32 -12.10 15.83
C LEU A 214 15.41 -13.01 15.31
N ALA A 215 15.45 -13.30 14.00
CA ALA A 215 16.53 -14.10 13.42
C ALA A 215 17.92 -13.46 13.62
N ARG A 216 18.02 -12.13 13.52
CA ARG A 216 19.26 -11.39 13.83
C ARG A 216 19.61 -11.47 15.31
N ALA A 217 18.62 -11.40 16.20
CA ALA A 217 18.81 -11.52 17.63
C ALA A 217 19.36 -12.90 18.03
N ILE A 218 18.90 -13.99 17.41
CA ILE A 218 19.44 -15.35 17.63
C ILE A 218 20.94 -15.37 17.31
N ALA A 219 21.34 -14.81 16.16
CA ALA A 219 22.75 -14.77 15.76
C ALA A 219 23.61 -13.87 16.67
N GLY A 220 23.08 -12.70 17.05
CA GLY A 220 23.75 -11.77 17.95
C GLY A 220 23.90 -12.34 19.36
N GLU A 221 22.92 -13.09 19.84
CA GLU A 221 22.97 -13.77 21.13
C GLU A 221 23.97 -14.93 21.11
N ALA A 222 23.97 -15.74 20.04
CA ALA A 222 24.91 -16.84 19.85
C ALA A 222 26.34 -16.40 19.53
N GLY A 223 26.54 -15.18 19.01
CA GLY A 223 27.85 -14.68 18.58
C GLY A 223 28.38 -15.39 17.33
N VAL A 224 27.50 -15.70 16.39
CA VAL A 224 27.85 -16.39 15.13
C VAL A 224 27.57 -15.51 13.90
N PRO A 225 28.28 -15.71 12.77
CA PRO A 225 27.98 -15.03 11.51
C PRO A 225 26.53 -15.21 11.07
N PHE A 226 25.94 -14.15 10.52
CA PHE A 226 24.57 -14.13 10.03
C PHE A 226 24.54 -13.83 8.53
N PHE A 227 24.07 -14.80 7.75
CA PHE A 227 23.80 -14.67 6.32
C PHE A 227 22.34 -14.37 6.11
N THR A 228 22.02 -13.35 5.31
CA THR A 228 20.64 -13.00 4.97
C THR A 228 20.45 -12.97 3.45
N ILE A 229 19.40 -13.64 3.00
CA ILE A 229 18.95 -13.66 1.61
C ILE A 229 17.43 -13.56 1.57
N SER A 230 16.89 -12.91 0.54
CA SER A 230 15.45 -12.90 0.28
C SER A 230 15.08 -14.11 -0.57
N GLY A 231 13.95 -14.76 -0.30
CA GLY A 231 13.41 -15.85 -1.11
C GLY A 231 13.18 -15.41 -2.55
N SER A 232 12.80 -14.15 -2.76
CA SER A 232 12.67 -13.54 -4.09
C SER A 232 14.00 -13.38 -4.84
N ASP A 233 15.15 -13.37 -4.15
CA ASP A 233 16.47 -13.33 -4.83
C ASP A 233 16.79 -14.64 -5.56
N PHE A 234 16.05 -15.71 -5.28
CA PHE A 234 16.23 -16.98 -5.96
C PHE A 234 15.35 -17.15 -7.20
N VAL A 235 14.38 -16.26 -7.42
CA VAL A 235 13.46 -16.31 -8.55
C VAL A 235 13.96 -15.37 -9.64
N GLU A 236 14.42 -15.93 -10.76
CA GLU A 236 14.99 -15.17 -11.88
C GLU A 236 14.41 -15.62 -13.23
N MET A 237 14.55 -14.78 -14.26
CA MET A 237 14.06 -15.11 -15.62
C MET A 237 14.83 -16.26 -16.30
N PHE A 238 16.00 -16.61 -15.77
CA PHE A 238 16.88 -17.62 -16.37
C PHE A 238 16.85 -18.91 -15.56
N VAL A 239 16.46 -20.00 -16.23
CA VAL A 239 16.42 -21.35 -15.66
C VAL A 239 17.78 -21.75 -15.09
N GLY A 240 17.79 -22.30 -13.88
CA GLY A 240 18.99 -22.80 -13.21
C GLY A 240 19.84 -21.76 -12.47
N VAL A 241 19.55 -20.45 -12.61
CA VAL A 241 20.27 -19.41 -11.85
C VAL A 241 19.94 -19.48 -10.37
N GLY A 242 18.67 -19.63 -10.00
CA GLY A 242 18.24 -19.80 -8.61
C GLY A 242 18.92 -20.99 -7.93
N ALA A 243 18.89 -22.16 -8.56
CA ALA A 243 19.58 -23.37 -8.06
C ALA A 243 21.09 -23.17 -7.88
N SER A 244 21.77 -22.44 -8.78
CA SER A 244 23.20 -22.12 -8.62
C SER A 244 23.48 -21.24 -7.40
N ARG A 245 22.63 -20.22 -7.17
CA ARG A 245 22.73 -19.33 -6.00
C ARG A 245 22.50 -20.09 -4.68
N VAL A 246 21.58 -21.04 -4.67
CA VAL A 246 21.36 -21.92 -3.51
C VAL A 246 22.65 -22.67 -3.19
N ARG A 247 23.28 -23.32 -4.17
CA ARG A 247 24.56 -24.03 -3.95
C ARG A 247 25.67 -23.13 -3.41
N ASP A 248 25.88 -21.97 -4.03
CA ASP A 248 26.91 -21.02 -3.60
C ASP A 248 26.65 -20.48 -2.19
N MET A 249 25.38 -20.22 -1.83
CA MET A 249 25.00 -19.84 -0.47
C MET A 249 25.38 -20.91 0.55
N PHE A 250 25.07 -22.18 0.28
CA PHE A 250 25.43 -23.29 1.16
C PHE A 250 26.94 -23.52 1.25
N GLU A 251 27.67 -23.37 0.14
CA GLU A 251 29.13 -23.46 0.14
C GLU A 251 29.78 -22.36 1.00
N GLN A 252 29.25 -21.13 0.93
CA GLN A 252 29.69 -20.03 1.79
C GLN A 252 29.35 -20.25 3.27
N ALA A 253 28.16 -20.78 3.57
CA ALA A 253 27.75 -21.12 4.93
C ALA A 253 28.69 -22.17 5.55
N LYS A 254 29.02 -23.23 4.79
CA LYS A 254 29.97 -24.28 5.21
C LYS A 254 31.36 -23.74 5.53
N LYS A 255 31.85 -22.76 4.76
CA LYS A 255 33.16 -22.12 5.02
C LYS A 255 33.18 -21.26 6.28
N ASN A 256 32.02 -20.82 6.77
CA ASN A 256 31.89 -19.90 7.91
C ASN A 256 31.15 -20.54 9.09
N ALA A 257 31.05 -21.87 9.14
CA ALA A 257 30.42 -22.58 10.24
C ALA A 257 31.22 -22.41 11.56
N PRO A 258 30.56 -22.27 12.73
CA PRO A 258 29.10 -22.25 12.91
C PRO A 258 28.48 -20.92 12.48
N CYS A 259 27.34 -20.96 11.77
CA CYS A 259 26.64 -19.76 11.31
C CYS A 259 25.13 -19.96 11.16
N ILE A 260 24.40 -18.85 11.03
CA ILE A 260 22.96 -18.85 10.72
C ILE A 260 22.75 -18.37 9.28
N VAL A 261 21.95 -19.12 8.53
CA VAL A 261 21.46 -18.74 7.20
C VAL A 261 19.99 -18.36 7.31
N PHE A 262 19.68 -17.08 7.13
CA PHE A 262 18.33 -16.54 7.16
C PHE A 262 17.76 -16.33 5.76
N ILE A 263 16.63 -16.98 5.47
CA ILE A 263 15.87 -16.84 4.23
C ILE A 263 14.53 -16.14 4.54
N ASP A 264 14.41 -14.86 4.17
CA ASP A 264 13.14 -14.14 4.28
C ASP A 264 12.20 -14.50 3.12
N GLU A 265 10.89 -14.34 3.28
CA GLU A 265 9.89 -14.62 2.22
C GLU A 265 10.09 -15.98 1.52
N ILE A 266 10.29 -17.05 2.29
CA ILE A 266 10.56 -18.40 1.72
C ILE A 266 9.42 -18.88 0.81
N ASP A 267 8.20 -18.34 0.96
CA ASP A 267 7.06 -18.63 0.09
C ASP A 267 7.23 -18.15 -1.36
N ALA A 268 8.22 -17.32 -1.67
CA ALA A 268 8.58 -16.97 -3.05
C ALA A 268 9.11 -18.18 -3.84
N VAL A 269 9.87 -19.07 -3.18
CA VAL A 269 10.43 -20.31 -3.78
C VAL A 269 9.76 -21.58 -3.29
N GLY A 270 9.19 -21.55 -2.09
CA GLY A 270 8.65 -22.71 -1.40
C GLY A 270 7.17 -22.96 -1.66
N ARG A 271 6.54 -22.27 -2.62
CA ARG A 271 5.10 -22.44 -2.90
C ARG A 271 4.78 -23.81 -3.49
N HIS A 272 3.73 -24.44 -2.98
CA HIS A 272 3.19 -25.68 -3.51
C HIS A 272 2.60 -25.47 -4.92
N ARG A 273 2.65 -26.52 -5.75
CA ARG A 273 2.07 -26.52 -7.10
C ARG A 273 0.60 -26.13 -7.07
N GLY A 274 0.23 -25.13 -7.88
CA GLY A 274 -1.14 -24.93 -8.35
C GLY A 274 -1.32 -25.63 -9.69
N ALA A 275 -2.52 -26.15 -9.98
CA ALA A 275 -2.89 -26.80 -11.24
C ALA A 275 -2.97 -25.80 -12.43
N GLY A 276 -1.95 -24.98 -12.62
CA GLY A 276 -1.84 -24.01 -13.71
C GLY A 276 -1.05 -24.57 -14.87
N LEU A 277 -1.70 -24.74 -16.02
CA LEU A 277 -1.04 -25.01 -17.30
C LEU A 277 -0.18 -23.79 -17.70
N GLY A 278 1.13 -23.85 -17.48
CA GLY A 278 2.07 -22.85 -17.98
C GLY A 278 3.53 -23.10 -17.59
N ASN A 279 4.44 -22.96 -18.55
CA ASN A 279 5.91 -23.17 -18.46
C ASN A 279 6.67 -22.18 -17.52
N GLY A 280 5.99 -21.51 -16.59
CA GLY A 280 6.60 -20.58 -15.63
C GLY A 280 7.00 -21.21 -14.29
N ASN A 281 6.78 -22.52 -14.13
CA ASN A 281 7.00 -23.22 -12.86
C ASN A 281 8.36 -23.94 -12.76
N ASP A 282 9.05 -24.16 -13.88
CA ASP A 282 10.23 -25.03 -13.92
C ASP A 282 11.43 -24.46 -13.13
N GLU A 283 11.63 -23.14 -13.17
CA GLU A 283 12.74 -22.47 -12.46
C GLU A 283 12.55 -22.50 -10.94
N ARG A 284 11.33 -22.18 -10.47
CA ARG A 284 11.00 -22.23 -9.05
C ARG A 284 11.10 -23.64 -8.49
N GLU A 285 10.59 -24.63 -9.22
CA GLU A 285 10.67 -26.04 -8.82
C GLU A 285 12.12 -26.53 -8.78
N GLN A 286 12.96 -26.16 -9.74
CA GLN A 286 14.36 -26.53 -9.75
C GLN A 286 15.11 -25.93 -8.56
N THR A 287 14.86 -24.65 -8.26
CA THR A 287 15.44 -23.94 -7.12
C THR A 287 14.98 -24.54 -5.79
N LEU A 288 13.69 -24.85 -5.64
CA LEU A 288 13.15 -25.51 -4.46
C LEU A 288 13.77 -26.88 -4.25
N ASN A 289 13.83 -27.71 -5.28
CA ASN A 289 14.45 -29.03 -5.19
C ASN A 289 15.94 -28.95 -4.84
N GLN A 290 16.65 -27.96 -5.37
CA GLN A 290 18.05 -27.74 -4.98
C GLN A 290 18.16 -27.37 -3.50
N LEU A 291 17.28 -26.50 -2.97
CA LEU A 291 17.24 -26.17 -1.55
C LEU A 291 17.01 -27.43 -0.70
N LEU A 292 16.07 -28.29 -1.09
CA LEU A 292 15.80 -29.55 -0.39
C LEU A 292 17.02 -30.48 -0.38
N VAL A 293 17.71 -30.61 -1.52
CA VAL A 293 18.92 -31.44 -1.64
C VAL A 293 20.04 -30.91 -0.75
N GLU A 294 20.26 -29.60 -0.70
CA GLU A 294 21.27 -29.01 0.19
C GLU A 294 20.89 -29.19 1.67
N MET A 295 19.61 -29.05 2.04
CA MET A 295 19.13 -29.29 3.41
C MET A 295 19.33 -30.73 3.89
N ASP A 296 19.05 -31.69 3.01
CA ASP A 296 19.24 -33.10 3.31
C ASP A 296 20.73 -33.48 3.32
N GLY A 297 21.58 -32.72 2.60
CA GLY A 297 22.97 -33.05 2.29
C GLY A 297 24.04 -32.72 3.35
N PHE A 298 23.75 -31.96 4.41
CA PHE A 298 24.71 -31.72 5.51
C PHE A 298 24.45 -32.61 6.74
N GLU A 299 25.53 -33.00 7.41
CA GLU A 299 25.44 -33.70 8.70
C GLU A 299 24.98 -32.74 9.80
N ALA A 300 24.18 -33.24 10.75
CA ALA A 300 23.64 -32.42 11.83
C ALA A 300 24.74 -31.68 12.63
N ASN A 301 25.97 -32.20 12.64
CA ASN A 301 27.10 -31.66 13.40
C ASN A 301 27.89 -30.54 12.68
N GLU A 302 27.50 -30.11 11.48
CA GLU A 302 28.23 -29.04 10.75
C GLU A 302 28.03 -27.64 11.38
N GLY A 303 27.16 -27.47 12.39
CA GLY A 303 26.98 -26.21 13.10
C GLY A 303 26.29 -25.10 12.28
N ILE A 304 25.58 -25.49 11.22
CA ILE A 304 24.83 -24.58 10.33
C ILE A 304 23.35 -24.72 10.65
N ILE A 305 22.67 -23.59 10.88
CA ILE A 305 21.23 -23.55 11.14
C ILE A 305 20.54 -22.66 10.12
N ILE A 306 19.51 -23.20 9.47
CA ILE A 306 18.72 -22.46 8.49
C ILE A 306 17.48 -21.91 9.18
N VAL A 307 17.33 -20.60 9.21
CA VAL A 307 16.12 -19.94 9.71
C VAL A 307 15.37 -19.35 8.53
N ALA A 308 14.12 -19.74 8.32
CA ALA A 308 13.28 -19.17 7.27
C ALA A 308 12.15 -18.35 7.89
N ALA A 309 11.66 -17.32 7.19
CA ALA A 309 10.48 -16.57 7.59
C ALA A 309 9.41 -16.61 6.50
N THR A 310 8.15 -16.78 6.91
CA THR A 310 7.00 -16.63 6.01
C THR A 310 5.84 -15.95 6.71
N ASN A 311 5.02 -15.26 5.91
CA ASN A 311 3.71 -14.79 6.33
C ASN A 311 2.59 -15.78 5.98
N ARG A 312 2.90 -16.80 5.17
CA ARG A 312 1.95 -17.71 4.52
C ARG A 312 2.42 -19.16 4.62
N PRO A 313 2.29 -19.81 5.78
CA PRO A 313 2.67 -21.21 5.93
C PRO A 313 1.77 -22.15 5.11
N ASP A 314 0.54 -21.73 4.82
CA ASP A 314 -0.50 -22.47 4.09
C ASP A 314 -0.13 -22.78 2.63
N VAL A 315 0.64 -21.89 1.99
CA VAL A 315 1.03 -22.06 0.59
C VAL A 315 2.34 -22.83 0.42
N LEU A 316 3.04 -23.15 1.51
CA LEU A 316 4.33 -23.82 1.42
C LEU A 316 4.18 -25.29 1.01
N ASP A 317 5.17 -25.78 0.25
CA ASP A 317 5.27 -27.19 -0.08
C ASP A 317 5.48 -28.00 1.21
N PRO A 318 4.60 -28.99 1.52
CA PRO A 318 4.74 -29.83 2.70
C PRO A 318 6.09 -30.56 2.79
N ALA A 319 6.80 -30.72 1.68
CA ALA A 319 8.15 -31.27 1.66
C ALA A 319 9.13 -30.43 2.50
N LEU A 320 8.98 -29.11 2.57
CA LEU A 320 9.82 -28.23 3.39
C LEU A 320 9.62 -28.44 4.90
N LEU A 321 8.41 -28.84 5.30
CA LEU A 321 8.00 -29.00 6.70
C LEU A 321 8.28 -30.40 7.27
N ARG A 322 8.91 -31.28 6.49
CA ARG A 322 9.23 -32.64 6.93
C ARG A 322 10.39 -32.65 7.93
N PRO A 323 10.43 -33.61 8.88
CA PRO A 323 11.55 -33.77 9.80
C PRO A 323 12.89 -33.87 9.05
N GLY A 324 13.90 -33.14 9.55
CA GLY A 324 15.22 -33.00 8.89
C GLY A 324 15.32 -31.81 7.94
N ARG A 325 14.28 -30.98 7.80
CA ARG A 325 14.30 -29.72 7.02
C ARG A 325 13.93 -28.54 7.92
N PHE A 326 12.73 -27.98 7.80
CA PHE A 326 12.18 -27.07 8.81
C PHE A 326 11.41 -27.87 9.85
N ASP A 327 12.15 -28.52 10.72
CA ASP A 327 11.64 -29.39 11.76
C ASP A 327 11.11 -28.64 12.98
N ARG A 328 11.51 -27.37 13.15
CA ARG A 328 10.91 -26.45 14.12
C ARG A 328 10.06 -25.40 13.43
N GLN A 329 8.84 -25.21 13.90
CA GLN A 329 7.95 -24.12 13.47
C GLN A 329 7.67 -23.25 14.68
N VAL A 330 8.14 -22.02 14.65
CA VAL A 330 7.96 -21.05 15.74
C VAL A 330 6.98 -20.00 15.27
N VAL A 331 5.84 -19.92 15.95
CA VAL A 331 4.82 -18.92 15.64
C VAL A 331 5.18 -17.62 16.35
N VAL A 332 5.27 -16.54 15.57
CA VAL A 332 5.50 -15.17 16.03
C VAL A 332 4.18 -14.42 15.94
N PRO A 333 3.37 -14.41 17.02
CA PRO A 333 2.06 -13.79 17.00
C PRO A 333 2.15 -12.26 16.90
N ARG A 334 1.01 -11.61 16.68
CA ARG A 334 0.90 -10.17 16.92
C ARG A 334 0.98 -9.92 18.44
N PRO A 335 1.61 -8.83 18.88
CA PRO A 335 1.77 -8.55 20.30
C PRO A 335 0.42 -8.25 20.98
N ASP A 336 0.27 -8.73 22.20
CA ASP A 336 -0.78 -8.37 23.17
C ASP A 336 -0.53 -6.97 23.76
N ILE A 337 -1.41 -6.46 24.64
CA ILE A 337 -1.24 -5.13 25.25
C ILE A 337 0.12 -5.00 25.95
N GLU A 338 0.53 -6.01 26.73
CA GLU A 338 1.80 -5.98 27.45
C GLU A 338 3.00 -6.02 26.50
N GLY A 339 2.94 -6.85 25.47
CA GLY A 339 3.93 -6.91 24.40
C GLY A 339 4.02 -5.60 23.63
N ARG A 340 2.90 -4.96 23.30
CA ARG A 340 2.86 -3.64 22.66
C ARG A 340 3.48 -2.58 23.56
N GLU A 341 3.22 -2.60 24.86
CA GLU A 341 3.85 -1.71 25.84
C GLU A 341 5.37 -1.89 25.87
N LYS A 342 5.86 -3.14 25.94
CA LYS A 342 7.31 -3.45 25.91
C LYS A 342 7.95 -3.01 24.59
N ILE A 343 7.31 -3.26 23.46
CA ILE A 343 7.78 -2.85 22.12
C ILE A 343 7.86 -1.33 22.03
N LEU A 344 6.80 -0.62 22.45
CA LEU A 344 6.78 0.84 22.51
C LEU A 344 7.94 1.36 23.37
N ALA A 345 8.18 0.77 24.54
CA ALA A 345 9.30 1.15 25.41
C ALA A 345 10.67 1.01 24.73
N VAL A 346 10.90 -0.06 23.95
CA VAL A 346 12.14 -0.25 23.19
C VAL A 346 12.33 0.87 22.14
N HIS A 347 11.27 1.21 21.39
CA HIS A 347 11.35 2.25 20.35
C HIS A 347 11.40 3.66 20.93
N MET A 348 10.71 3.90 22.05
CA MET A 348 10.67 5.17 22.76
C MET A 348 12.03 5.58 23.33
N LYS A 349 12.91 4.63 23.71
CA LYS A 349 14.28 4.91 24.16
C LYS A 349 15.11 5.70 23.13
N LYS A 350 14.74 5.67 21.85
CA LYS A 350 15.44 6.35 20.75
C LYS A 350 14.99 7.80 20.55
N VAL A 351 13.97 8.26 21.29
CA VAL A 351 13.31 9.54 21.10
C VAL A 351 13.28 10.33 22.43
N PRO A 352 13.50 11.66 22.43
CA PRO A 352 13.40 12.46 23.64
C PRO A 352 11.92 12.61 24.07
N LEU A 353 11.52 11.92 25.13
CA LEU A 353 10.16 11.92 25.66
C LEU A 353 9.92 13.00 26.71
N ALA A 354 8.69 13.51 26.77
CA ALA A 354 8.20 14.30 27.90
C ALA A 354 7.64 13.38 29.04
N PRO A 355 7.54 13.87 30.29
CA PRO A 355 7.15 13.06 31.44
C PRO A 355 5.69 12.56 31.46
N ASP A 356 4.83 13.17 30.64
CA ASP A 356 3.40 12.87 30.51
C ASP A 356 3.10 11.63 29.65
N VAL A 357 4.10 11.09 28.96
CA VAL A 357 3.92 9.97 28.02
C VAL A 357 3.70 8.67 28.78
N ASN A 358 2.52 8.07 28.59
CA ASN A 358 2.18 6.75 29.15
C ASN A 358 2.10 5.68 28.02
N PRO A 359 3.10 4.78 27.92
CA PRO A 359 3.13 3.74 26.89
C PRO A 359 1.92 2.79 26.96
N ARG A 360 1.39 2.51 28.15
CA ARG A 360 0.27 1.59 28.35
C ARG A 360 -1.03 2.11 27.74
N THR A 361 -1.27 3.42 27.81
CA THR A 361 -2.44 4.05 27.16
C THR A 361 -2.36 3.93 25.64
N ILE A 362 -1.17 4.11 25.07
CA ILE A 362 -0.92 3.96 23.62
C ILE A 362 -1.08 2.49 23.21
N ALA A 363 -0.57 1.54 23.99
CA ALA A 363 -0.71 0.10 23.75
C ALA A 363 -2.17 -0.36 23.73
N ARG A 364 -3.01 0.17 24.64
CA ARG A 364 -4.47 -0.07 24.65
C ARG A 364 -5.16 0.50 23.41
N GLY A 365 -4.70 1.65 22.92
CA GLY A 365 -5.24 2.33 21.73
C GLY A 365 -4.75 1.82 20.38
N THR A 366 -3.88 0.81 20.36
CA THR A 366 -3.29 0.24 19.14
C THR A 366 -3.59 -1.26 19.00
N PRO A 367 -4.86 -1.70 19.14
CA PRO A 367 -5.18 -3.12 19.03
C PRO A 367 -4.82 -3.65 17.63
N GLY A 368 -4.20 -4.83 17.60
CA GLY A 368 -3.82 -5.51 16.36
C GLY A 368 -2.62 -4.92 15.63
N PHE A 369 -1.97 -3.87 16.15
CA PHE A 369 -0.74 -3.31 15.58
C PHE A 369 0.41 -4.32 15.68
N SER A 370 1.19 -4.43 14.62
CA SER A 370 2.44 -5.17 14.62
C SER A 370 3.57 -4.35 15.25
N GLY A 371 4.71 -5.00 15.55
CA GLY A 371 5.88 -4.28 16.07
C GLY A 371 6.39 -3.20 15.11
N ALA A 372 6.30 -3.44 13.79
CA ALA A 372 6.62 -2.44 12.77
C ALA A 372 5.65 -1.25 12.78
N ASP A 373 4.35 -1.49 13.01
CA ASP A 373 3.36 -0.41 13.10
C ASP A 373 3.60 0.48 14.33
N LEU A 374 3.97 -0.12 15.46
CA LEU A 374 4.34 0.60 16.68
C LEU A 374 5.63 1.41 16.50
N ALA A 375 6.64 0.84 15.84
CA ALA A 375 7.86 1.55 15.49
C ALA A 375 7.55 2.78 14.59
N ASN A 376 6.66 2.61 13.63
CA ASN A 376 6.21 3.70 12.76
C ASN A 376 5.42 4.77 13.52
N LEU A 377 4.56 4.37 14.47
CA LEU A 377 3.83 5.31 15.34
C LEU A 377 4.77 6.19 16.14
N VAL A 378 5.81 5.61 16.77
CA VAL A 378 6.82 6.38 17.51
C VAL A 378 7.57 7.35 16.60
N ASN A 379 7.91 6.92 15.39
CA ASN A 379 8.55 7.78 14.39
C ASN A 379 7.63 8.94 13.94
N GLU A 380 6.35 8.66 13.71
CA GLU A 380 5.36 9.68 13.35
C GLU A 380 5.13 10.69 14.49
N ALA A 381 5.17 10.25 15.75
CA ALA A 381 5.10 11.15 16.90
C ALA A 381 6.32 12.09 16.94
N ALA A 382 7.53 11.56 16.71
CA ALA A 382 8.75 12.36 16.65
C ALA A 382 8.74 13.37 15.48
N LEU A 383 8.30 12.94 14.29
CA LEU A 383 8.14 13.84 13.14
C LEU A 383 7.08 14.93 13.39
N THR A 384 6.00 14.60 14.09
CA THR A 384 4.96 15.57 14.47
C THR A 384 5.52 16.60 15.46
N ALA A 385 6.26 16.16 16.48
CA ALA A 385 6.92 17.05 17.42
C ALA A 385 7.92 18.00 16.72
N ALA A 386 8.75 17.45 15.83
CA ALA A 386 9.72 18.21 15.06
C ALA A 386 9.05 19.26 14.17
N ARG A 387 7.94 18.92 13.50
CA ARG A 387 7.15 19.86 12.69
C ARG A 387 6.56 21.00 13.52
N ARG A 388 6.19 20.73 14.78
CA ARG A 388 5.69 21.72 15.73
C ARG A 388 6.81 22.51 16.44
N GLY A 389 8.08 22.23 16.13
CA GLY A 389 9.22 22.87 16.78
C GLY A 389 9.40 22.49 18.25
N LYS A 390 8.80 21.37 18.71
CA LYS A 390 8.95 20.89 20.09
C LYS A 390 10.29 20.16 20.26
N ARG A 391 10.89 20.30 21.44
CA ARG A 391 12.15 19.61 21.82
C ARG A 391 11.94 18.21 22.39
N LEU A 392 10.79 17.99 23.02
CA LEU A 392 10.37 16.74 23.63
C LEU A 392 9.08 16.28 22.94
N VAL A 393 8.91 14.97 22.81
CA VAL A 393 7.68 14.36 22.28
C VAL A 393 6.73 14.10 23.45
N ALA A 394 5.59 14.77 23.48
CA ALA A 394 4.56 14.65 24.51
C ALA A 394 3.47 13.65 24.12
N MET A 395 2.57 13.33 25.05
CA MET A 395 1.48 12.38 24.82
C MET A 395 0.57 12.81 23.66
N ASP A 396 0.35 14.12 23.49
CA ASP A 396 -0.42 14.68 22.37
C ASP A 396 0.14 14.32 20.99
N GLU A 397 1.47 14.27 20.86
CA GLU A 397 2.11 13.87 19.61
C GLU A 397 1.92 12.37 19.34
N PHE A 398 1.95 11.53 20.37
CA PHE A 398 1.64 10.11 20.25
C PHE A 398 0.19 9.85 19.90
N GLU A 399 -0.76 10.56 20.53
CA GLU A 399 -2.18 10.49 20.19
C GLU A 399 -2.43 10.95 18.75
N SER A 400 -1.85 12.07 18.33
CA SER A 400 -1.96 12.54 16.95
C SER A 400 -1.31 11.60 15.94
N ALA A 401 -0.19 10.96 16.29
CA ALA A 401 0.48 9.98 15.45
C ALA A 401 -0.34 8.69 15.31
N LYS A 402 -0.89 8.19 16.43
CA LYS A 402 -1.82 7.05 16.45
C LYS A 402 -3.00 7.31 15.52
N ASP A 403 -3.67 8.45 15.65
CA ASP A 403 -4.80 8.83 14.81
C ASP A 403 -4.39 8.88 13.32
N LYS A 404 -3.20 9.40 13.03
CA LYS A 404 -2.67 9.46 11.66
C LYS A 404 -2.37 8.08 11.09
N VAL A 405 -1.78 7.18 11.86
CA VAL A 405 -1.45 5.81 11.42
C VAL A 405 -2.73 5.00 11.19
N MET A 406 -3.74 5.15 12.06
CA MET A 406 -5.00 4.42 11.94
C MET A 406 -5.90 4.96 10.83
N MET A 407 -6.06 6.28 10.74
CA MET A 407 -7.11 6.93 9.93
C MET A 407 -6.58 7.74 8.75
N GLY A 408 -5.27 7.95 8.69
CA GLY A 408 -4.63 8.84 7.72
C GLY A 408 -4.51 10.29 8.19
N ALA A 409 -3.98 11.14 7.32
CA ALA A 409 -3.71 12.53 7.65
C ALA A 409 -5.00 13.36 7.88
N GLU A 410 -4.88 14.35 8.76
CA GLU A 410 -5.89 15.37 9.01
C GLU A 410 -6.19 16.19 7.75
N ARG A 411 -7.47 16.38 7.42
CA ARG A 411 -7.90 17.06 6.18
C ARG A 411 -8.25 18.54 6.42
N ARG A 412 -7.23 19.36 6.69
CA ARG A 412 -7.39 20.81 6.96
C ARG A 412 -8.03 21.61 5.82
N SER A 413 -7.90 21.14 4.58
CA SER A 413 -8.48 21.80 3.40
C SER A 413 -9.95 21.47 3.16
N MET A 414 -10.52 20.52 3.90
CA MET A 414 -11.93 20.17 3.76
C MET A 414 -12.78 21.19 4.50
N VAL A 415 -13.51 22.00 3.74
CA VAL A 415 -14.46 22.96 4.29
C VAL A 415 -15.79 22.25 4.48
N MET A 416 -16.16 22.02 5.75
CA MET A 416 -17.50 21.55 6.12
C MET A 416 -18.39 22.74 6.43
N THR A 417 -19.63 22.69 5.97
CA THR A 417 -20.66 23.67 6.37
C THR A 417 -20.97 23.54 7.86
N ASP A 418 -21.50 24.61 8.47
CA ASP A 418 -21.86 24.59 9.89
C ASP A 418 -22.92 23.52 10.21
N ASP A 419 -23.83 23.26 9.26
CA ASP A 419 -24.83 22.19 9.38
C ASP A 419 -24.20 20.79 9.35
N GLU A 420 -23.22 20.55 8.47
CA GLU A 420 -22.48 19.28 8.43
C GLU A 420 -21.62 19.05 9.68
N LYS A 421 -20.97 20.11 10.17
CA LYS A 421 -20.23 20.06 11.45
C LYS A 421 -21.17 19.75 12.61
N LYS A 422 -22.34 20.41 12.65
CA LYS A 422 -23.36 20.17 13.66
C LYS A 422 -23.87 18.73 13.60
N MET A 423 -24.22 18.23 12.42
CA MET A 423 -24.65 16.84 12.24
C MET A 423 -23.58 15.86 12.73
N THR A 424 -22.32 16.08 12.35
CA THR A 424 -21.19 15.25 12.80
C THR A 424 -21.03 15.31 14.32
N ALA A 425 -21.14 16.49 14.95
CA ALA A 425 -21.04 16.63 16.40
C ALA A 425 -22.12 15.86 17.15
N TYR A 426 -23.38 15.90 16.67
CA TYR A 426 -24.47 15.12 17.27
C TYR A 426 -24.31 13.62 17.01
N HIS A 427 -23.80 13.23 15.84
CA HIS A 427 -23.50 11.84 15.52
C HIS A 427 -22.44 11.26 16.48
N GLU A 428 -21.30 11.92 16.62
CA GLU A 428 -20.23 11.48 17.51
C GLU A 428 -20.65 11.57 18.99
N ALA A 429 -21.38 12.61 19.38
CA ALA A 429 -21.94 12.69 20.72
C ALA A 429 -22.91 11.53 21.01
N GLY A 430 -23.68 11.08 20.01
CA GLY A 430 -24.53 9.90 20.10
C GLY A 430 -23.75 8.63 20.46
N HIS A 431 -22.65 8.36 19.75
CA HIS A 431 -21.76 7.25 20.09
C HIS A 431 -21.18 7.39 21.50
N ALA A 432 -20.76 8.60 21.89
CA ALA A 432 -20.14 8.85 23.18
C ALA A 432 -21.10 8.64 24.36
N ILE A 433 -22.32 9.20 24.29
CA ILE A 433 -23.34 9.05 25.34
C ILE A 433 -23.73 7.58 25.52
N VAL A 434 -24.00 6.86 24.42
CA VAL A 434 -24.32 5.43 24.51
C VAL A 434 -23.14 4.66 25.09
N SER A 435 -21.90 5.00 24.73
CA SER A 435 -20.70 4.33 25.26
C SER A 435 -20.49 4.54 26.76
N VAL A 436 -20.89 5.70 27.29
CA VAL A 436 -20.73 6.03 28.72
C VAL A 436 -21.81 5.35 29.57
N HIS A 437 -23.05 5.30 29.09
CA HIS A 437 -24.18 4.74 29.84
C HIS A 437 -24.39 3.25 29.66
N GLU A 438 -23.71 2.64 28.70
CA GLU A 438 -23.76 1.21 28.46
C GLU A 438 -22.74 0.47 29.36
N PRO A 439 -23.16 -0.28 30.40
CA PRO A 439 -22.24 -0.81 31.40
C PRO A 439 -21.22 -1.81 30.86
N ALA A 440 -21.60 -2.56 29.82
CA ALA A 440 -20.70 -3.52 29.17
C ALA A 440 -19.78 -2.85 28.13
N SER A 441 -19.98 -1.58 27.78
CA SER A 441 -19.13 -0.87 26.81
C SER A 441 -17.72 -0.64 27.35
N ASP A 442 -16.74 -0.52 26.45
CA ASP A 442 -15.39 -0.13 26.86
C ASP A 442 -15.37 1.36 27.25
N PRO A 443 -14.53 1.76 28.23
CA PRO A 443 -14.41 3.16 28.62
C PRO A 443 -14.08 4.08 27.45
N ILE A 444 -14.77 5.22 27.38
CA ILE A 444 -14.48 6.27 26.40
C ILE A 444 -13.11 6.89 26.68
N HIS A 445 -12.35 7.12 25.61
CA HIS A 445 -11.01 7.70 25.66
C HIS A 445 -10.92 9.04 24.94
N LYS A 446 -11.63 9.19 23.82
CA LYS A 446 -11.60 10.43 23.02
C LYS A 446 -12.80 10.52 22.10
N ALA A 447 -13.32 11.72 21.88
CA ALA A 447 -14.29 12.03 20.84
C ALA A 447 -13.81 13.25 20.04
N THR A 448 -13.91 13.21 18.71
CA THR A 448 -13.46 14.31 17.83
C THR A 448 -14.36 14.45 16.61
N ILE A 449 -14.56 15.68 16.14
CA ILE A 449 -15.21 16.02 14.87
C ILE A 449 -14.22 16.48 13.81
N ILE A 450 -12.92 16.26 14.03
CA ILE A 450 -11.88 16.64 13.09
C ILE A 450 -11.76 15.56 12.01
N PRO A 451 -11.95 15.91 10.71
CA PRO A 451 -11.95 14.93 9.64
C PRO A 451 -10.56 14.34 9.37
N ARG A 452 -10.47 13.01 9.32
CA ARG A 452 -9.25 12.26 9.08
C ARG A 452 -9.48 11.14 8.06
N GLY A 453 -8.68 11.16 6.99
CA GLY A 453 -8.82 10.22 5.88
C GLY A 453 -10.26 10.16 5.35
N ARG A 454 -10.95 9.04 5.62
CA ARG A 454 -12.33 8.78 5.19
C ARG A 454 -13.39 9.10 6.27
N ALA A 455 -13.00 9.35 7.51
CA ALA A 455 -13.90 9.64 8.62
C ALA A 455 -14.08 11.16 8.83
N LEU A 456 -15.30 11.59 9.15
CA LEU A 456 -15.63 12.99 9.45
C LEU A 456 -15.48 13.32 10.93
N GLY A 457 -15.73 12.34 11.80
CA GLY A 457 -15.46 12.35 13.23
C GLY A 457 -15.14 10.94 13.70
N MET A 458 -14.87 10.79 15.00
CA MET A 458 -14.80 9.48 15.65
C MET A 458 -14.95 9.56 17.18
N VAL A 459 -15.49 8.48 17.75
CA VAL A 459 -15.39 8.15 19.18
C VAL A 459 -14.49 6.94 19.38
N MET A 460 -13.45 7.10 20.19
CA MET A 460 -12.52 6.05 20.56
C MET A 460 -12.82 5.54 21.97
N ARG A 461 -12.96 4.22 22.09
CA ARG A 461 -13.06 3.50 23.36
C ARG A 461 -11.80 2.65 23.54
N LEU A 462 -11.31 2.53 24.77
CA LEU A 462 -10.11 1.74 25.09
C LEU A 462 -10.44 0.58 26.03
N PRO A 463 -10.31 -0.69 25.58
CA PRO A 463 -10.49 -1.83 26.48
C PRO A 463 -9.44 -1.79 27.60
N GLU A 464 -9.82 -2.21 28.80
CA GLU A 464 -8.90 -2.28 29.95
C GLU A 464 -7.94 -3.47 29.88
N ARG A 465 -8.38 -4.54 29.19
CA ARG A 465 -7.67 -5.80 29.01
C ARG A 465 -7.95 -6.37 27.62
N ASP A 466 -7.04 -7.16 27.09
CA ASP A 466 -7.29 -7.91 25.87
C ASP A 466 -8.38 -8.97 26.16
N SER A 467 -9.39 -9.04 25.28
CA SER A 467 -10.48 -10.01 25.39
C SER A 467 -10.34 -11.02 24.26
N TYR A 468 -9.99 -12.26 24.60
CA TYR A 468 -9.93 -13.36 23.63
C TYR A 468 -11.32 -13.93 23.29
N SER A 469 -12.26 -13.79 24.22
CA SER A 469 -13.66 -14.17 24.07
C SER A 469 -14.55 -12.99 24.39
N TYR A 470 -15.62 -12.79 23.62
CA TYR A 470 -16.63 -11.77 23.89
C TYR A 470 -17.87 -12.40 24.51
N HIS A 471 -18.41 -11.74 25.54
CA HIS A 471 -19.69 -12.12 26.13
C HIS A 471 -20.85 -11.50 25.32
N ARG A 472 -22.04 -12.13 25.35
CA ARG A 472 -23.23 -11.67 24.60
C ARG A 472 -23.58 -10.22 24.93
N ASP A 473 -23.55 -9.84 26.21
CA ASP A 473 -23.81 -8.48 26.69
C ASP A 473 -22.88 -7.43 26.06
N LYS A 474 -21.57 -7.73 25.96
CA LYS A 474 -20.58 -6.88 25.29
C LYS A 474 -20.89 -6.68 23.81
N MET A 475 -21.36 -7.73 23.13
CA MET A 475 -21.74 -7.65 21.72
C MET A 475 -23.00 -6.80 21.54
N HIS A 476 -24.00 -6.96 22.40
CA HIS A 476 -25.19 -6.10 22.41
C HIS A 476 -24.83 -4.64 22.70
N ALA A 477 -23.94 -4.38 23.65
CA ALA A 477 -23.41 -3.05 23.94
C ALA A 477 -22.71 -2.44 22.71
N ASN A 478 -21.88 -3.23 22.02
CA ASN A 478 -21.20 -2.77 20.81
C ASN A 478 -22.17 -2.48 19.65
N MET A 479 -23.24 -3.26 19.50
CA MET A 479 -24.30 -2.96 18.53
C MET A 479 -25.07 -1.69 18.90
N ALA A 480 -25.38 -1.48 20.18
CA ALA A 480 -26.03 -0.26 20.65
C ALA A 480 -25.15 0.98 20.40
N VAL A 481 -23.86 0.91 20.74
CA VAL A 481 -22.91 2.01 20.46
C VAL A 481 -22.84 2.30 18.97
N ALA A 482 -22.75 1.28 18.11
CA ALA A 482 -22.74 1.47 16.65
C ALA A 482 -24.01 2.17 16.14
N MET A 483 -25.18 1.90 16.72
CA MET A 483 -26.41 2.59 16.33
C MET A 483 -26.54 4.01 16.91
N GLY A 484 -25.73 4.36 17.90
CA GLY A 484 -25.81 5.63 18.64
C GLY A 484 -25.77 6.87 17.75
N GLY A 485 -24.84 6.94 16.79
CA GLY A 485 -24.72 8.10 15.90
C GLY A 485 -25.95 8.34 15.02
N ARG A 486 -26.44 7.29 14.36
CA ARG A 486 -27.66 7.35 13.54
C ARG A 486 -28.89 7.75 14.37
N VAL A 487 -29.04 7.16 15.55
CA VAL A 487 -30.17 7.43 16.43
C VAL A 487 -30.14 8.86 16.94
N ALA A 488 -28.97 9.39 17.27
CA ALA A 488 -28.81 10.78 17.66
C ALA A 488 -29.18 11.74 16.51
N GLU A 489 -28.77 11.44 15.27
CA GLU A 489 -29.20 12.22 14.10
C GLU A 489 -30.72 12.22 13.96
N GLU A 490 -31.36 11.07 14.13
CA GLU A 490 -32.81 10.92 13.97
C GLU A 490 -33.60 11.67 15.05
N ILE A 491 -33.14 11.62 16.31
CA ILE A 491 -33.78 12.34 17.43
C ILE A 491 -33.71 13.86 17.20
N ILE A 492 -32.57 14.37 16.76
CA ILE A 492 -32.28 15.81 16.71
C ILE A 492 -32.71 16.46 15.40
N PHE A 493 -32.51 15.80 14.26
CA PHE A 493 -32.77 16.36 12.94
C PHE A 493 -34.02 15.76 12.26
N GLY A 494 -34.55 14.66 12.80
CA GLY A 494 -35.68 13.92 12.24
C GLY A 494 -35.25 12.85 11.23
N TYR A 495 -36.16 11.91 10.97
CA TYR A 495 -35.94 10.73 10.13
C TYR A 495 -35.47 11.06 8.70
N ASP A 496 -36.03 12.10 8.09
CA ASP A 496 -35.69 12.49 6.70
C ASP A 496 -34.29 13.10 6.56
N LYS A 497 -33.63 13.43 7.67
CA LYS A 497 -32.30 14.07 7.70
C LYS A 497 -31.18 13.15 8.17
N VAL A 498 -31.45 11.86 8.32
CA VAL A 498 -30.42 10.86 8.63
C VAL A 498 -29.40 10.79 7.50
N SER A 499 -28.11 10.78 7.87
CA SER A 499 -27.00 10.85 6.93
C SER A 499 -26.53 9.47 6.45
N SER A 500 -25.79 9.45 5.34
CA SER A 500 -25.04 8.26 4.90
C SER A 500 -23.75 8.04 5.71
N GLY A 501 -23.42 8.93 6.65
CA GLY A 501 -22.25 8.86 7.53
C GLY A 501 -22.24 7.59 8.39
N ALA A 502 -23.42 7.13 8.84
CA ALA A 502 -23.59 5.92 9.65
C ALA A 502 -23.31 4.59 8.92
N SER A 503 -22.88 4.63 7.66
CA SER A 503 -22.68 3.42 6.84
C SER A 503 -21.63 2.46 7.43
N GLY A 504 -20.55 3.00 8.02
CA GLY A 504 -19.53 2.20 8.70
C GLY A 504 -20.07 1.47 9.93
N ASP A 505 -20.89 2.14 10.73
CA ASP A 505 -21.45 1.58 11.95
C ASP A 505 -22.50 0.51 11.65
N ILE A 506 -23.32 0.72 10.62
CA ILE A 506 -24.28 -0.27 10.15
C ILE A 506 -23.55 -1.52 9.65
N GLN A 507 -22.47 -1.36 8.88
CA GLN A 507 -21.66 -2.50 8.42
C GLN A 507 -21.07 -3.28 9.60
N TYR A 508 -20.50 -2.57 10.59
CA TYR A 508 -19.94 -3.18 11.79
C TYR A 508 -21.00 -3.95 12.59
N ALA A 509 -22.14 -3.33 12.89
CA ALA A 509 -23.23 -3.95 13.65
C ALA A 509 -23.82 -5.16 12.92
N THR A 510 -24.02 -5.06 11.61
CA THR A 510 -24.54 -6.16 10.78
C THR A 510 -23.55 -7.33 10.75
N LYS A 511 -22.25 -7.04 10.60
CA LYS A 511 -21.21 -8.08 10.62
C LYS A 511 -21.15 -8.77 11.98
N LEU A 512 -21.16 -8.00 13.07
CA LEU A 512 -21.15 -8.54 14.43
C LEU A 512 -22.38 -9.42 14.68
N ALA A 513 -23.58 -8.96 14.31
CA ALA A 513 -24.81 -9.74 14.42
C ALA A 513 -24.77 -11.02 13.56
N ARG A 514 -24.18 -10.96 12.36
CA ARG A 514 -23.94 -12.14 11.53
C ARG A 514 -23.00 -13.13 12.21
N ASP A 515 -21.85 -12.69 12.68
CA ASP A 515 -20.85 -13.56 13.35
C ASP A 515 -21.45 -14.20 14.62
N MET A 516 -22.26 -13.46 15.39
CA MET A 516 -23.05 -13.98 16.51
C MET A 516 -23.94 -15.14 16.10
N VAL A 517 -24.65 -15.01 14.98
CA VAL A 517 -25.63 -15.99 14.53
C VAL A 517 -24.98 -17.18 13.83
N THR A 518 -24.01 -16.93 12.93
CA THR A 518 -23.49 -17.95 12.01
C THR A 518 -22.21 -18.64 12.49
N GLN A 519 -21.38 -17.97 13.30
CA GLN A 519 -20.09 -18.51 13.73
C GLN A 519 -20.08 -18.90 15.20
N TRP A 520 -20.67 -18.08 16.06
CA TRP A 520 -20.61 -18.27 17.52
C TRP A 520 -21.83 -18.96 18.12
N GLY A 521 -22.85 -19.27 17.31
CA GLY A 521 -24.03 -20.00 17.75
C GLY A 521 -24.81 -19.27 18.86
N MET A 522 -24.87 -17.94 18.77
CA MET A 522 -25.47 -17.05 19.78
C MET A 522 -26.94 -16.68 19.49
N SER A 523 -27.60 -17.37 18.56
CA SER A 523 -29.05 -17.25 18.35
C SER A 523 -29.79 -18.35 19.10
N ASP A 524 -30.84 -17.99 19.82
CA ASP A 524 -31.66 -18.96 20.54
C ASP A 524 -32.56 -19.79 19.60
N LYS A 525 -32.85 -19.28 18.40
CA LYS A 525 -33.66 -20.00 17.39
C LYS A 525 -32.84 -21.01 16.59
N LEU A 526 -31.59 -20.68 16.28
CA LEU A 526 -30.68 -21.53 15.50
C LEU A 526 -29.83 -22.45 16.38
N GLY A 527 -29.63 -22.05 17.65
CA GLY A 527 -28.85 -22.82 18.62
C GLY A 527 -27.33 -22.68 18.41
N PRO A 528 -26.54 -23.45 19.16
CA PRO A 528 -25.09 -23.37 19.18
C PRO A 528 -24.44 -24.14 18.01
N LEU A 529 -24.83 -23.81 16.77
CA LEU A 529 -24.30 -24.43 15.55
C LEU A 529 -23.50 -23.42 14.72
N GLN A 530 -22.48 -23.92 14.02
CA GLN A 530 -21.72 -23.15 13.05
C GLN A 530 -22.33 -23.33 11.66
N TYR A 531 -22.84 -22.23 11.09
CA TYR A 531 -23.45 -22.18 9.75
C TYR A 531 -22.50 -21.64 8.68
N GLU A 532 -21.48 -20.88 9.09
CA GLU A 532 -20.48 -20.31 8.19
C GLU A 532 -19.08 -20.70 8.67
N GLU A 533 -18.29 -21.30 7.77
CA GLU A 533 -16.90 -21.59 8.05
C GLU A 533 -16.10 -20.29 7.99
N GLN A 534 -15.27 -20.05 9.01
CA GLN A 534 -14.52 -18.80 9.11
C GLN A 534 -13.58 -18.71 7.91
N GLN A 535 -13.78 -17.69 7.06
CA GLN A 535 -12.84 -17.40 5.98
C GLN A 535 -11.51 -16.97 6.63
N GLY A 536 -10.61 -17.92 6.91
CA GLY A 536 -9.19 -17.62 7.00
C GLY A 536 -8.77 -16.93 5.70
N GLU A 537 -7.86 -15.95 5.76
CA GLU A 537 -7.38 -15.14 4.62
C GLU A 537 -6.87 -16.00 3.45
N THR A 538 -7.79 -16.58 2.68
CA THR A 538 -7.51 -17.41 1.52
C THR A 538 -7.58 -16.49 0.32
N PHE A 539 -6.51 -15.71 0.16
CA PHE A 539 -6.39 -14.58 -0.78
C PHE A 539 -6.12 -14.97 -2.24
N LEU A 540 -6.18 -16.25 -2.59
CA LEU A 540 -6.24 -16.66 -3.99
C LEU A 540 -7.72 -16.69 -4.40
N GLY A 541 -8.05 -16.13 -5.57
CA GLY A 541 -9.39 -16.07 -6.16
C GLY A 541 -10.06 -17.43 -6.47
N TYR A 542 -9.75 -18.43 -5.66
CA TYR A 542 -10.40 -19.72 -5.48
C TYR A 542 -11.31 -19.76 -4.24
N SER A 543 -11.56 -18.65 -3.55
CA SER A 543 -12.77 -18.53 -2.72
C SER A 543 -13.98 -18.30 -3.61
N GLN A 544 -14.26 -19.26 -4.50
CA GLN A 544 -15.66 -19.54 -4.78
C GLN A 544 -16.21 -19.95 -3.42
N SER A 545 -16.91 -19.02 -2.74
CA SER A 545 -17.50 -19.26 -1.43
C SER A 545 -18.00 -20.69 -1.43
N GLN A 546 -17.34 -21.57 -0.67
CA GLN A 546 -17.97 -22.81 -0.29
C GLN A 546 -19.10 -22.33 0.61
N ARG A 547 -20.23 -21.97 -0.02
CA ARG A 547 -21.48 -21.75 0.66
C ARG A 547 -21.70 -23.09 1.33
N VAL A 548 -21.53 -23.14 2.65
CA VAL A 548 -22.01 -24.25 3.44
C VAL A 548 -23.42 -24.52 2.94
N HIS A 549 -23.67 -25.75 2.50
CA HIS A 549 -24.95 -26.12 1.88
C HIS A 549 -26.06 -25.95 2.93
N MET A 550 -26.66 -24.76 2.93
CA MET A 550 -27.72 -24.37 3.85
C MET A 550 -29.03 -24.29 3.08
N SER A 551 -30.13 -24.70 3.72
CA SER A 551 -31.46 -24.58 3.13
C SER A 551 -31.89 -23.10 3.05
N ASP A 552 -32.73 -22.76 2.07
CA ASP A 552 -33.28 -21.41 1.94
C ASP A 552 -34.08 -20.98 3.19
N GLU A 553 -34.69 -21.95 3.90
CA GLU A 553 -35.43 -21.68 5.13
C GLU A 553 -34.49 -21.25 6.26
N THR A 554 -33.37 -21.94 6.42
CA THR A 554 -32.33 -21.58 7.40
C THR A 554 -31.70 -20.23 7.06
N ALA A 555 -31.46 -19.96 5.77
CA ALA A 555 -30.95 -18.66 5.31
C ALA A 555 -31.88 -17.50 5.70
N LYS A 556 -33.19 -17.66 5.44
CA LYS A 556 -34.20 -16.67 5.84
C LYS A 556 -34.26 -16.47 7.35
N LEU A 557 -34.11 -17.55 8.12
CA LEU A 557 -34.10 -17.49 9.58
C LEU A 557 -32.87 -16.73 10.10
N ILE A 558 -31.69 -16.98 9.52
CA ILE A 558 -30.46 -16.23 9.84
C ILE A 558 -30.65 -14.73 9.55
N ASP A 559 -31.16 -14.38 8.37
CA ASP A 559 -31.39 -12.96 8.01
C ASP A 559 -32.37 -12.29 8.97
N ALA A 560 -33.41 -13.00 9.42
CA ALA A 560 -34.37 -12.51 10.40
C ALA A 560 -33.74 -12.29 11.79
N GLU A 561 -32.88 -13.21 12.23
CA GLU A 561 -32.15 -13.10 13.50
C GLU A 561 -31.13 -11.95 13.47
N ILE A 562 -30.40 -11.78 12.37
CA ILE A 562 -29.47 -10.66 12.18
C ILE A 562 -30.23 -9.33 12.27
N ARG A 563 -31.37 -9.21 11.57
CA ARG A 563 -32.21 -8.00 11.65
C ARG A 563 -32.66 -7.74 13.08
N ALA A 564 -33.17 -8.76 13.78
CA ALA A 564 -33.66 -8.61 15.14
C ALA A 564 -32.57 -8.12 16.10
N LEU A 565 -31.34 -8.65 16.01
CA LEU A 565 -30.22 -8.22 16.84
C LEU A 565 -29.83 -6.76 16.58
N VAL A 566 -29.78 -6.34 15.31
CA VAL A 566 -29.47 -4.95 14.94
C VAL A 566 -30.57 -3.99 15.40
N GLU A 567 -31.84 -4.35 15.21
CA GLU A 567 -33.00 -3.56 15.68
C GLU A 567 -33.04 -3.44 17.21
N GLN A 568 -32.66 -4.48 17.95
CA GLN A 568 -32.50 -4.42 19.41
C GLN A 568 -31.40 -3.44 19.82
N GLY A 569 -30.24 -3.46 19.13
CA GLY A 569 -29.18 -2.49 19.35
C GLY A 569 -29.64 -1.05 19.09
N TYR A 570 -30.40 -0.84 18.01
CA TYR A 570 -31.00 0.45 17.67
C TYR A 570 -31.98 0.92 18.76
N ALA A 571 -32.91 0.06 19.18
CA ALA A 571 -33.90 0.39 20.21
C ALA A 571 -33.23 0.75 21.56
N ARG A 572 -32.18 0.01 21.94
CA ARG A 572 -31.41 0.28 23.15
C ARG A 572 -30.67 1.61 23.09
N ALA A 573 -30.04 1.93 21.96
CA ALA A 573 -29.43 3.23 21.74
C ALA A 573 -30.47 4.37 21.83
N GLN A 574 -31.66 4.15 21.29
CA GLN A 574 -32.76 5.11 21.34
C GLN A 574 -33.27 5.36 22.76
N GLU A 575 -33.42 4.30 23.57
CA GLU A 575 -33.79 4.43 24.99
C GLU A 575 -32.74 5.25 25.76
N LEU A 576 -31.46 4.91 25.60
CA LEU A 576 -30.36 5.59 26.29
C LEU A 576 -30.25 7.07 25.90
N LEU A 577 -30.36 7.38 24.60
CA LEU A 577 -30.24 8.76 24.10
C LEU A 577 -31.45 9.62 24.49
N LYS A 578 -32.67 9.08 24.43
CA LYS A 578 -33.87 9.79 24.91
C LYS A 578 -33.84 10.03 26.42
N GLY A 579 -33.27 9.11 27.19
CA GLY A 579 -33.09 9.28 28.63
C GLY A 579 -32.05 10.35 29.00
N HIS A 580 -31.15 10.70 28.08
CA HIS A 580 -30.01 11.59 28.31
C HIS A 580 -29.88 12.67 27.22
N GLU A 581 -31.01 13.18 26.71
CA GLU A 581 -31.03 14.17 25.62
C GLU A 581 -30.33 15.48 25.99
N ASP A 582 -30.46 15.93 27.25
CA ASP A 582 -29.76 17.12 27.76
C ASP A 582 -28.22 16.95 27.70
N GLN A 583 -27.74 15.75 28.03
CA GLN A 583 -26.31 15.41 27.96
C GLN A 583 -25.83 15.33 26.50
N LEU A 584 -26.67 14.82 25.59
CA LEU A 584 -26.38 14.78 24.16
C LEU A 584 -26.18 16.21 23.61
N HIS A 585 -27.08 17.13 23.93
CA HIS A 585 -26.96 18.53 23.54
C HIS A 585 -25.70 19.19 24.13
N LEU A 586 -25.45 18.97 25.42
CA LEU A 586 -24.29 19.52 26.11
C LEU A 586 -22.98 19.06 25.46
N LEU A 587 -22.85 17.75 25.21
CA LEU A 587 -21.65 17.17 24.62
C LEU A 587 -21.47 17.60 23.17
N ALA A 588 -22.53 17.61 22.35
CA ALA A 588 -22.45 18.05 20.96
C ALA A 588 -22.03 19.52 20.85
N ASN A 589 -22.55 20.40 21.72
CA ASN A 589 -22.16 21.81 21.75
C ASN A 589 -20.70 21.98 22.18
N ALA A 590 -20.25 21.22 23.18
CA ALA A 590 -18.84 21.22 23.58
C ALA A 590 -17.92 20.74 22.44
N MET A 591 -18.34 19.73 21.67
CA MET A 591 -17.58 19.26 20.50
C MET A 591 -17.55 20.28 19.37
N LEU A 592 -18.59 21.10 19.18
CA LEU A 592 -18.57 22.20 18.21
C LEU A 592 -17.64 23.34 18.62
N GLU A 593 -17.47 23.58 19.92
CA GLU A 593 -16.57 24.62 20.44
C GLU A 593 -15.10 24.17 20.46
N TYR A 594 -14.84 22.93 20.87
CA TYR A 594 -13.49 22.44 21.14
C TYR A 594 -12.94 21.45 20.12
N GLU A 595 -13.78 20.96 19.20
CA GLU A 595 -13.49 19.99 18.13
C GLU A 595 -13.05 18.59 18.60
N THR A 596 -12.34 18.48 19.74
CA THR A 596 -11.84 17.24 20.33
C THR A 596 -11.95 17.32 21.85
N LEU A 597 -12.44 16.24 22.46
CA LEU A 597 -12.58 16.06 23.90
C LEU A 597 -11.99 14.71 24.31
N SER A 598 -11.24 14.69 25.41
CA SER A 598 -10.74 13.48 26.06
C SER A 598 -11.83 12.78 26.87
N GLY A 599 -11.64 11.49 27.16
CA GLY A 599 -12.60 10.71 27.95
C GLY A 599 -12.82 11.26 29.37
N GLU A 600 -11.80 11.86 29.98
CA GLU A 600 -11.91 12.52 31.29
C GLU A 600 -12.66 13.85 31.21
N GLU A 601 -12.42 14.66 30.17
CA GLU A 601 -13.19 15.88 29.90
C GLU A 601 -14.67 15.53 29.65
N ILE A 602 -14.96 14.46 28.89
CA ILE A 602 -16.33 14.02 28.62
C ILE A 602 -17.02 13.61 29.92
N LYS A 603 -16.40 12.75 30.75
CA LYS A 603 -16.99 12.36 32.04
C LYS A 603 -17.23 13.57 32.95
N THR A 604 -16.25 14.46 33.05
CA THR A 604 -16.36 15.68 33.87
C THR A 604 -17.47 16.59 33.37
N LEU A 605 -17.60 16.75 32.05
CA LEU A 605 -18.67 17.52 31.42
C LEU A 605 -20.05 16.94 31.73
N LEU A 606 -20.20 15.61 31.66
CA LEU A 606 -21.47 14.93 31.93
C LEU A 606 -21.85 14.97 33.41
N ASP A 607 -20.88 14.90 34.32
CA ASP A 607 -21.11 14.91 35.78
C ASP A 607 -21.34 16.33 36.33
N LYS A 608 -20.58 17.32 35.86
CA LYS A 608 -20.53 18.67 36.45
C LYS A 608 -21.09 19.77 35.54
N GLY A 609 -21.29 19.50 34.25
CA GLY A 609 -21.71 20.50 33.27
C GLY A 609 -20.62 21.50 32.87
N GLU A 610 -19.37 21.28 33.28
CA GLU A 610 -18.23 22.20 33.11
C GLU A 610 -16.97 21.43 32.70
N ILE A 611 -16.15 22.02 31.83
CA ILE A 611 -14.81 21.52 31.49
C ILE A 611 -13.77 22.47 32.07
N THR A 612 -12.76 21.93 32.76
CA THR A 612 -11.57 22.66 33.19
C THR A 612 -10.36 22.13 32.43
N ARG A 613 -9.69 22.98 31.64
CA ARG A 613 -8.47 22.60 30.90
C ARG A 613 -7.20 22.93 31.68
N ASP A 614 -6.08 22.33 31.27
CA ASP A 614 -4.76 22.46 31.93
C ASP A 614 -4.22 23.89 31.98
N ASP A 615 -4.76 24.80 31.17
CA ASP A 615 -4.49 26.24 31.22
C ASP A 615 -5.25 26.98 32.34
N GLY A 616 -6.04 26.24 33.13
CA GLY A 616 -6.86 26.76 34.23
C GLY A 616 -8.18 27.38 33.78
N THR A 617 -8.55 27.32 32.50
CA THR A 617 -9.84 27.82 32.03
C THR A 617 -10.96 26.83 32.37
N THR A 618 -11.94 27.29 33.16
CA THR A 618 -13.21 26.57 33.36
C THR A 618 -14.25 27.21 32.48
N ILE A 619 -14.77 26.46 31.51
CA ILE A 619 -15.70 27.00 30.52
C ILE A 619 -16.97 26.13 30.54
N LYS A 620 -18.11 26.81 30.65
CA LYS A 620 -19.43 26.23 30.40
C LYS A 620 -19.69 26.30 28.90
N PRO A 621 -19.82 25.16 28.20
CA PRO A 621 -20.25 25.18 26.82
C PRO A 621 -21.57 25.94 26.72
N SER A 622 -21.66 26.88 25.79
CA SER A 622 -22.90 27.63 25.61
C SER A 622 -24.02 26.67 25.17
N VAL A 623 -25.08 26.56 25.97
CA VAL A 623 -26.28 25.84 25.57
C VAL A 623 -26.96 26.70 24.50
N ILE A 624 -26.72 26.40 23.22
CA ILE A 624 -27.42 27.08 22.14
C ILE A 624 -28.89 26.66 22.25
N PRO A 625 -29.84 27.58 22.51
CA PRO A 625 -31.24 27.22 22.63
C PRO A 625 -31.74 26.63 21.31
N ALA A 626 -32.49 25.53 21.38
CA ALA A 626 -33.31 25.10 20.27
C ALA A 626 -34.38 26.18 20.02
N ALA A 627 -34.22 26.90 18.89
CA ALA A 627 -35.15 27.84 18.24
C ALA A 627 -34.68 29.30 18.20
N GLY A 628 -34.51 29.77 16.97
CA GLY A 628 -34.36 31.18 16.63
C GLY A 628 -33.54 31.35 15.36
N SER A 629 -34.18 31.24 14.19
CA SER A 629 -33.61 31.77 12.96
C SER A 629 -33.39 33.27 13.14
N SER A 630 -32.17 33.67 13.49
CA SER A 630 -31.78 35.07 13.56
C SER A 630 -31.58 35.58 12.14
N ILE A 631 -32.69 35.85 11.45
CA ILE A 631 -32.70 36.84 10.37
C ILE A 631 -32.24 38.15 11.02
N PRO A 632 -31.13 38.76 10.59
CA PRO A 632 -30.70 40.02 11.17
C PRO A 632 -31.74 41.07 10.83
N ARG A 633 -32.55 41.51 11.80
CA ARG A 633 -33.31 42.75 11.66
C ARG A 633 -32.31 43.88 11.64
N THR A 634 -32.06 44.41 10.45
CA THR A 634 -31.27 45.63 10.26
C THR A 634 -31.84 46.74 11.12
N ARG A 635 -31.06 47.16 12.11
CA ARG A 635 -31.38 48.25 13.04
C ARG A 635 -31.38 49.55 12.23
N LYS A 636 -32.56 50.16 12.06
CA LYS A 636 -32.69 51.51 11.47
C LYS A 636 -31.84 52.49 12.29
N ARG A 637 -30.81 53.05 11.67
CA ARG A 637 -29.94 54.07 12.27
C ARG A 637 -30.68 55.41 12.17
N ASN A 638 -31.22 55.90 13.30
CA ASN A 638 -31.69 57.28 13.39
C ASN A 638 -30.47 58.21 13.34
N GLY A 639 -30.31 58.92 12.22
CA GLY A 639 -29.33 59.98 12.02
C GLY A 639 -29.88 60.98 10.99
N PRO A 640 -29.57 62.27 11.09
CA PRO A 640 -30.41 63.34 10.57
C PRO A 640 -30.00 63.73 9.15
N PHE A 641 -30.31 62.93 8.13
CA PHE A 641 -30.20 63.40 6.74
C PHE A 641 -31.27 62.75 5.85
N GLY A 642 -32.25 63.59 5.47
CA GLY A 642 -32.96 63.64 4.17
C GLY A 642 -33.52 62.37 3.56
N GLU A 643 -34.86 62.27 3.57
CA GLU A 643 -35.64 61.40 2.68
C GLU A 643 -35.48 61.83 1.20
N ALA A 644 -35.35 60.86 0.30
CA ALA A 644 -35.66 61.03 -1.11
C ALA A 644 -36.76 60.03 -1.48
N SER A 645 -37.92 60.53 -1.88
CA SER A 645 -39.10 59.76 -2.29
C SER A 645 -38.94 59.15 -3.69
N PRO A 646 -39.50 57.96 -3.96
CA PRO A 646 -39.43 57.30 -5.26
C PRO A 646 -40.59 57.69 -6.20
N ALA A 647 -40.32 57.77 -7.50
CA ALA A 647 -41.33 57.92 -8.55
C ALA A 647 -41.82 56.53 -9.02
N GLY A 648 -43.16 56.35 -9.06
CA GLY A 648 -43.87 55.13 -9.48
C GLY A 648 -43.75 54.82 -10.99
N ALA A 649 -44.22 53.67 -11.49
CA ALA A 649 -45.49 52.99 -11.22
C ALA A 649 -45.37 51.47 -11.02
#